data_AF-A0A9W7CAT4-F1
#
_entry.id   AF-A0A9W7CAT4-F1
#
_cell.length_a   1.000
_cell.length_b   1.000
_cell.length_c   1.000
_cell.angle_alpha   90.00
_cell.angle_beta   90.00
_cell.angle_gamma   90.00
#
_symmetry.space_group_name_H-M   'P 1'
#
loop_
_entity.id
_entity.type
_entity.pdbx_description
1 polymer ?
#
loop_
_entity_poly.entity_id
_entity_poly.type
_entity_poly.pdbx_seq_one_letter_code
_entity_poly.pdbx_strand_id
1 'polypeptide(L)'
;MARSEILLSNLNMIQEHNMGYPDRYSYHIDVNKFAHLSEDEFLAMYKTFSPSSSLDPIPTPTPEPDTVVGLSYDPIDWEEKGAVTPVKDEAACFGGCWAFAATGAIEGARFIKTNELQPLSNQQLINCVYQTRDSCASGGDMGNAYDWVSRNGLCSEQAWPFNEESSKAGRCDVQCPKLSDTQIQRYVKVSSSESALEAAVAQRPVSAAIQGLKGPFKFYKGGVLQGQCGDALDHGLLIVGFGVDEETGLEYWRVKNDFGTGFGEDGFARLEKGIGGKGMCGIASSGRLGSSLDAIAVPATRGGADDSGATIPNEVFNLVKNIVGAGVLSLPAGVAAFGNAPSAVIPATILIAVIGAMSGYCFSLIGRTGAANIAYSMILADTFKALASTAGYEISRANTLFGITGTVLLPLCLMKNLASLAPFSLLGIAGMGFTTFAMFVRYIGGSYSVPAGKFVGDLAPSLVPSFGTAGASAVLTPPAAILLCMLSTAYLAHYNAPKYFAELRNNTIPRFNKMVASSFAIAISFFAAVTSLGFLTFGASSNGFILNNYSTKDQLATISRIAVAVSIVFSYPLTFVGIREGIMDLAKVPAEKRNGLSNPLSLAILAAVTGAALTIKDLSFILSFGGATLGNAIVFLFPVIMFNSAVKKFGKKDLEKEATASKGIFVAGVLMSVIGAKQALKAL
;
A
#
# COMPACT_ATOMS: atom_id res chain seq x y z
N MET A 1 -53.01 -20.12 -2.40
CA MET A 1 -53.28 -18.66 -2.38
C MET A 1 -53.45 -18.20 -3.82
N ALA A 2 -54.32 -17.22 -4.06
CA ALA A 2 -54.43 -16.53 -5.34
C ALA A 2 -53.20 -15.63 -5.57
N ARG A 3 -52.87 -15.35 -6.84
CA ARG A 3 -51.75 -14.44 -7.20
C ARG A 3 -51.86 -13.06 -6.54
N SER A 4 -53.08 -12.56 -6.36
CA SER A 4 -53.39 -11.30 -5.66
C SER A 4 -53.09 -11.35 -4.16
N GLU A 5 -53.37 -12.46 -3.49
CA GLU A 5 -53.07 -12.66 -2.06
C GLU A 5 -51.55 -12.71 -1.82
N ILE A 6 -50.83 -13.42 -2.69
CA ILE A 6 -49.36 -13.52 -2.66
C ILE A 6 -48.73 -12.14 -2.87
N LEU A 7 -49.20 -11.40 -3.89
CA LEU A 7 -48.73 -10.04 -4.17
C LEU A 7 -48.97 -9.11 -2.97
N LEU A 8 -50.17 -9.13 -2.37
CA LEU A 8 -50.49 -8.30 -1.22
C LEU A 8 -49.64 -8.67 0.01
N SER A 9 -49.38 -9.97 0.25
CA SER A 9 -48.50 -10.43 1.33
C SER A 9 -47.06 -9.95 1.15
N ASN A 10 -46.53 -10.01 -0.07
CA ASN A 10 -45.18 -9.50 -0.38
C ASN A 10 -45.11 -7.97 -0.26
N LEU A 11 -46.15 -7.25 -0.71
CA LEU A 11 -46.24 -5.78 -0.57
C LEU A 11 -46.26 -5.33 0.90
N ASN A 12 -47.03 -6.01 1.76
CA ASN A 12 -47.07 -5.70 3.19
C ASN A 12 -45.69 -5.93 3.84
N MET A 13 -45.03 -7.05 3.53
CA MET A 13 -43.68 -7.34 4.03
C MET A 13 -42.64 -6.30 3.57
N ILE A 14 -42.71 -5.86 2.31
CA ILE A 14 -41.86 -4.77 1.78
C ILE A 14 -42.11 -3.45 2.53
N GLN A 15 -43.38 -3.09 2.78
CA GLN A 15 -43.73 -1.89 3.54
C GLN A 15 -43.27 -1.97 5.00
N GLU A 16 -43.46 -3.11 5.66
CA GLU A 16 -43.03 -3.35 7.04
C GLU A 16 -41.50 -3.30 7.21
N HIS A 17 -40.74 -3.84 6.24
CA HIS A 17 -39.28 -3.73 6.22
C HIS A 17 -38.85 -2.27 6.04
N ASN A 18 -39.38 -1.59 5.02
CA ASN A 18 -38.97 -0.23 4.66
C ASN A 18 -39.36 0.83 5.70
N MET A 19 -40.40 0.59 6.52
CA MET A 19 -40.67 1.44 7.71
C MET A 19 -39.53 1.45 8.74
N GLY A 20 -38.62 0.47 8.70
CA GLY A 20 -37.41 0.43 9.51
C GLY A 20 -36.14 0.98 8.83
N TYR A 21 -36.22 1.46 7.59
CA TYR A 21 -35.05 1.99 6.87
C TYR A 21 -35.00 3.53 6.95
N PRO A 22 -33.84 4.16 7.24
CA PRO A 22 -32.52 3.56 7.50
C PRO A 22 -32.23 3.25 8.99
N ASP A 23 -33.10 3.65 9.93
CA ASP A 23 -32.79 3.66 11.36
C ASP A 23 -32.57 2.28 12.01
N ARG A 24 -33.20 1.23 11.46
CA ARG A 24 -33.16 -0.17 11.95
C ARG A 24 -32.53 -1.14 10.96
N TYR A 25 -32.58 -0.82 9.66
CA TYR A 25 -31.98 -1.61 8.59
C TYR A 25 -31.12 -0.73 7.69
N SER A 26 -29.95 -1.22 7.32
CA SER A 26 -28.96 -0.61 6.41
C SER A 26 -29.24 -0.89 4.93
N TYR A 27 -30.33 -1.60 4.61
CA TYR A 27 -30.81 -1.86 3.25
C TYR A 27 -32.32 -1.77 3.17
N HIS A 28 -32.81 -1.44 1.98
CA HIS A 28 -34.24 -1.42 1.65
C HIS A 28 -34.55 -2.44 0.53
N ILE A 29 -35.82 -2.83 0.47
CA ILE A 29 -36.35 -3.80 -0.49
C ILE A 29 -37.49 -3.17 -1.30
N ASP A 30 -37.74 -3.65 -2.51
CA ASP A 30 -38.76 -3.05 -3.39
C ASP A 30 -39.46 -4.07 -4.28
N VAL A 31 -40.57 -3.65 -4.87
CA VAL A 31 -41.41 -4.44 -5.76
C VAL A 31 -40.68 -4.66 -7.08
N ASN A 32 -40.37 -5.92 -7.37
CA ASN A 32 -39.75 -6.33 -8.63
C ASN A 32 -40.59 -7.39 -9.35
N LYS A 33 -40.07 -7.91 -10.47
CA LYS A 33 -40.76 -8.93 -11.30
C LYS A 33 -41.18 -10.19 -10.53
N PHE A 34 -40.61 -10.48 -9.36
CA PHE A 34 -40.93 -11.64 -8.52
C PHE A 34 -41.99 -11.40 -7.44
N ALA A 35 -42.54 -10.20 -7.32
CA ALA A 35 -43.52 -9.85 -6.27
C ALA A 35 -44.84 -10.66 -6.35
N HIS A 36 -45.14 -11.28 -7.48
CA HIS A 36 -46.31 -12.14 -7.67
C HIS A 36 -46.08 -13.61 -7.28
N LEU A 37 -44.87 -13.99 -6.87
CA LEU A 37 -44.48 -15.36 -6.49
C LEU A 37 -44.34 -15.48 -4.97
N SER A 38 -44.75 -16.62 -4.38
CA SER A 38 -44.41 -16.94 -2.98
C SER A 38 -42.92 -17.26 -2.82
N GLU A 39 -42.45 -17.54 -1.59
CA GLU A 39 -41.08 -18.07 -1.41
C GLU A 39 -40.97 -19.49 -2.00
N ASP A 40 -41.92 -20.39 -1.69
CA ASP A 40 -41.92 -21.76 -2.22
C ASP A 40 -42.00 -21.81 -3.76
N GLU A 41 -42.77 -20.93 -4.38
CA GLU A 41 -42.85 -20.85 -5.85
C GLU A 41 -41.58 -20.29 -6.47
N PHE A 42 -40.93 -19.32 -5.80
CA PHE A 42 -39.66 -18.77 -6.26
C PHE A 42 -38.55 -19.83 -6.13
N LEU A 43 -38.48 -20.55 -5.02
CA LEU A 43 -37.55 -21.67 -4.80
C LEU A 43 -37.84 -22.89 -5.69
N ALA A 44 -39.09 -23.13 -6.07
CA ALA A 44 -39.44 -24.21 -7.01
C ALA A 44 -39.16 -23.83 -8.48
N MET A 45 -39.22 -22.53 -8.80
CA MET A 45 -38.85 -21.96 -10.09
C MET A 45 -37.34 -21.94 -10.25
N TYR A 46 -36.62 -21.37 -9.28
CA TYR A 46 -35.16 -21.26 -9.29
C TYR A 46 -34.50 -22.50 -8.69
N LYS A 47 -33.92 -23.37 -9.54
CA LYS A 47 -33.39 -24.67 -9.10
C LYS A 47 -31.91 -24.60 -8.77
N THR A 48 -31.63 -25.04 -7.55
CA THR A 48 -30.44 -24.73 -6.74
C THR A 48 -29.10 -25.01 -7.38
N PHE A 49 -28.10 -24.18 -7.05
CA PHE A 49 -26.69 -24.59 -7.02
C PHE A 49 -26.55 -25.99 -6.37
N SER A 50 -25.90 -26.94 -7.06
CA SER A 50 -25.79 -28.32 -6.60
C SER A 50 -24.31 -28.68 -6.43
N PRO A 51 -23.75 -28.64 -5.20
CA PRO A 51 -22.33 -28.86 -4.99
C PRO A 51 -21.94 -30.30 -5.35
N SER A 52 -21.16 -30.45 -6.42
CA SER A 52 -20.65 -31.74 -6.89
C SER A 52 -19.78 -32.42 -5.81
N SER A 53 -20.12 -33.66 -5.48
CA SER A 53 -19.40 -34.50 -4.51
C SER A 53 -18.27 -35.34 -5.12
N SER A 54 -18.02 -35.22 -6.43
CA SER A 54 -17.26 -36.21 -7.21
C SER A 54 -15.99 -35.69 -7.88
N LEU A 55 -15.59 -34.43 -7.64
CA LEU A 55 -14.33 -33.87 -8.15
C LEU A 55 -13.45 -33.40 -6.99
N ASP A 56 -12.58 -34.31 -6.51
CA ASP A 56 -11.45 -33.93 -5.68
C ASP A 56 -10.58 -32.89 -6.42
N PRO A 57 -10.31 -31.71 -5.83
CA PRO A 57 -9.35 -30.79 -6.38
C PRO A 57 -7.98 -31.47 -6.49
N ILE A 58 -7.25 -31.25 -7.59
CA ILE A 58 -5.86 -31.73 -7.71
C ILE A 58 -5.09 -31.21 -6.48
N PRO A 59 -4.52 -32.09 -5.64
CA PRO A 59 -3.93 -31.69 -4.37
C PRO A 59 -2.61 -30.95 -4.59
N THR A 60 -2.70 -29.62 -4.69
CA THR A 60 -1.53 -28.75 -4.50
C THR A 60 -1.20 -28.66 -3.01
N PRO A 61 0.09 -28.55 -2.63
CA PRO A 61 0.47 -28.28 -1.25
C PRO A 61 -0.07 -26.92 -0.84
N THR A 62 -1.16 -26.92 -0.07
CA THR A 62 -1.64 -25.74 0.65
C THR A 62 -0.52 -25.24 1.55
N PRO A 63 -0.18 -23.94 1.53
CA PRO A 63 0.43 -23.32 2.70
C PRO A 63 -0.47 -23.62 3.90
N GLU A 64 0.12 -23.94 5.05
CA GLU A 64 -0.65 -24.11 6.28
C GLU A 64 -1.52 -22.86 6.53
N PRO A 65 -2.72 -23.01 7.11
CA PRO A 65 -3.44 -21.86 7.63
C PRO A 65 -2.56 -21.10 8.63
N ASP A 66 -2.84 -19.80 8.81
CA ASP A 66 -2.31 -18.91 9.85
C ASP A 66 -1.04 -18.05 9.55
N THR A 67 -0.66 -17.81 8.29
CA THR A 67 0.47 -16.88 7.98
C THR A 67 0.19 -15.71 7.02
N VAL A 68 -1.05 -15.54 6.54
CA VAL A 68 -1.47 -14.35 5.76
C VAL A 68 -2.54 -13.55 6.53
N VAL A 69 -2.16 -13.06 7.71
CA VAL A 69 -2.98 -12.15 8.52
C VAL A 69 -2.36 -10.76 8.47
N GLY A 70 -3.09 -9.78 7.93
CA GLY A 70 -2.67 -8.36 7.93
C GLY A 70 -2.50 -7.68 6.57
N LEU A 71 -2.88 -8.32 5.46
CA LEU A 71 -3.14 -7.60 4.20
C LEU A 71 -4.57 -7.10 4.23
N SER A 72 -4.75 -5.81 4.54
CA SER A 72 -5.94 -5.06 4.14
C SER A 72 -5.74 -4.67 2.68
N TYR A 73 -6.68 -5.04 1.83
CA TYR A 73 -6.70 -4.60 0.44
C TYR A 73 -7.51 -3.31 0.35
N ASP A 74 -7.09 -2.39 -0.52
CA ASP A 74 -7.91 -1.20 -0.83
C ASP A 74 -9.24 -1.64 -1.47
N PRO A 75 -10.34 -0.91 -1.24
CA PRO A 75 -11.62 -1.15 -1.94
C PRO A 75 -11.43 -1.30 -3.44
N ILE A 76 -12.15 -2.26 -4.03
CA ILE A 76 -12.02 -2.61 -5.44
C ILE A 76 -13.39 -2.84 -6.05
N ASP A 77 -13.61 -2.25 -7.22
CA ASP A 77 -14.72 -2.59 -8.11
C ASP A 77 -14.16 -2.99 -9.48
N TRP A 78 -14.43 -4.21 -9.91
CA TRP A 78 -14.01 -4.72 -11.21
C TRP A 78 -14.88 -4.20 -12.36
N GLU A 79 -16.08 -3.67 -12.10
CA GLU A 79 -16.89 -3.00 -13.11
C GLU A 79 -16.29 -1.65 -13.49
N GLU A 80 -15.90 -0.84 -12.51
CA GLU A 80 -15.17 0.42 -12.77
C GLU A 80 -13.83 0.17 -13.49
N LYS A 81 -13.18 -0.97 -13.22
CA LYS A 81 -11.98 -1.42 -13.94
C LYS A 81 -12.25 -2.02 -15.33
N GLY A 82 -13.51 -2.10 -15.78
CA GLY A 82 -13.89 -2.62 -17.09
C GLY A 82 -13.80 -4.15 -17.23
N ALA A 83 -13.64 -4.89 -16.13
CA ALA A 83 -13.51 -6.35 -16.12
C ALA A 83 -14.85 -7.10 -15.92
N VAL A 84 -15.98 -6.39 -15.98
CA VAL A 84 -17.33 -6.93 -15.75
C VAL A 84 -18.22 -6.55 -16.93
N THR A 85 -18.83 -7.55 -17.55
CA THR A 85 -19.81 -7.36 -18.63
C THR A 85 -21.13 -6.77 -18.10
N PRO A 86 -22.01 -6.24 -18.96
CA PRO A 86 -23.36 -5.84 -18.54
C PRO A 86 -24.12 -6.98 -17.83
N VAL A 87 -25.07 -6.61 -16.96
CA VAL A 87 -25.96 -7.57 -16.28
C VAL A 87 -26.79 -8.35 -17.31
N LYS A 88 -26.85 -9.67 -17.09
CA LYS A 88 -27.65 -10.60 -17.88
C LYS A 88 -28.88 -11.04 -17.05
N ASP A 89 -29.84 -11.71 -17.68
CA ASP A 89 -31.05 -12.21 -17.02
C ASP A 89 -31.18 -13.72 -17.27
N GLU A 90 -31.17 -14.56 -16.23
CA GLU A 90 -31.26 -16.02 -16.35
C GLU A 90 -32.70 -16.52 -16.58
N ALA A 91 -33.70 -15.65 -16.72
CA ALA A 91 -35.12 -16.04 -16.78
C ALA A 91 -35.50 -17.09 -17.85
N ALA A 92 -34.68 -17.28 -18.91
CA ALA A 92 -34.89 -18.35 -19.89
C ALA A 92 -34.42 -19.75 -19.42
N CYS A 93 -33.76 -19.83 -18.27
CA CYS A 93 -33.15 -21.01 -17.65
C CYS A 93 -32.97 -20.74 -16.13
N PHE A 94 -34.05 -20.84 -15.34
CA PHE A 94 -34.06 -20.58 -13.88
C PHE A 94 -33.16 -21.51 -13.02
N GLY A 95 -32.21 -22.23 -13.62
CA GLY A 95 -31.18 -23.00 -12.91
C GLY A 95 -29.84 -22.81 -13.61
N GLY A 96 -29.62 -21.64 -14.20
CA GLY A 96 -28.48 -21.28 -15.02
C GLY A 96 -27.38 -20.55 -14.25
N CYS A 97 -27.66 -20.08 -13.03
CA CYS A 97 -26.77 -19.24 -12.24
C CYS A 97 -25.32 -19.74 -12.07
N TRP A 98 -25.10 -21.07 -12.00
CA TRP A 98 -23.75 -21.66 -12.03
C TRP A 98 -22.98 -21.36 -13.32
N ALA A 99 -23.66 -21.34 -14.47
CA ALA A 99 -23.08 -20.99 -15.76
C ALA A 99 -22.81 -19.48 -15.85
N PHE A 100 -23.72 -18.64 -15.36
CA PHE A 100 -23.57 -17.18 -15.34
C PHE A 100 -22.42 -16.74 -14.41
N ALA A 101 -22.30 -17.34 -13.23
CA ALA A 101 -21.19 -17.12 -12.32
C ALA A 101 -19.85 -17.59 -12.92
N ALA A 102 -19.82 -18.75 -13.57
CA ALA A 102 -18.62 -19.28 -14.21
C ALA A 102 -18.18 -18.46 -15.44
N THR A 103 -19.09 -18.09 -16.35
CA THR A 103 -18.75 -17.22 -17.49
C THR A 103 -18.31 -15.85 -17.02
N GLY A 104 -18.98 -15.21 -16.05
CA GLY A 104 -18.58 -13.90 -15.54
C GLY A 104 -17.16 -13.87 -14.95
N ALA A 105 -16.76 -14.94 -14.27
CA ALA A 105 -15.38 -15.08 -13.78
C ALA A 105 -14.37 -15.34 -14.91
N ILE A 106 -14.74 -16.07 -15.97
CA ILE A 106 -13.90 -16.27 -17.15
C ILE A 106 -13.81 -14.99 -18.01
N GLU A 107 -14.89 -14.23 -18.14
CA GLU A 107 -14.96 -12.92 -18.78
C GLU A 107 -13.99 -11.96 -18.11
N GLY A 108 -14.06 -11.82 -16.78
CA GLY A 108 -13.13 -10.99 -16.01
C GLY A 108 -11.68 -11.48 -16.07
N ALA A 109 -11.44 -12.80 -15.97
CA ALA A 109 -10.11 -13.37 -16.13
C ALA A 109 -9.53 -13.18 -17.55
N ARG A 110 -10.37 -13.24 -18.59
CA ARG A 110 -9.98 -12.96 -19.98
C ARG A 110 -9.68 -11.47 -20.15
N PHE A 111 -10.51 -10.57 -19.62
CA PHE A 111 -10.26 -9.14 -19.66
C PHE A 111 -8.91 -8.80 -19.02
N ILE A 112 -8.63 -9.29 -17.80
CA ILE A 112 -7.35 -9.06 -17.10
C ILE A 112 -6.15 -9.58 -17.91
N LYS A 113 -6.32 -10.64 -18.72
CA LYS A 113 -5.25 -11.19 -19.57
C LYS A 113 -5.08 -10.46 -20.92
N THR A 114 -6.17 -10.00 -21.52
CA THR A 114 -6.22 -9.57 -22.94
C THR A 114 -6.54 -8.08 -23.13
N ASN A 115 -7.01 -7.41 -22.07
CA ASN A 115 -7.62 -6.07 -22.10
C ASN A 115 -8.84 -5.96 -23.04
N GLU A 116 -9.49 -7.08 -23.37
CA GLU A 116 -10.68 -7.16 -24.21
C GLU A 116 -11.86 -7.75 -23.42
N LEU A 117 -12.85 -6.90 -23.11
CA LEU A 117 -14.08 -7.33 -22.44
C LEU A 117 -15.03 -7.89 -23.50
N GLN A 118 -15.23 -9.20 -23.48
CA GLN A 118 -16.07 -9.90 -24.45
C GLN A 118 -17.05 -10.81 -23.73
N PRO A 119 -18.37 -10.54 -23.79
CA PRO A 119 -19.38 -11.46 -23.28
C PRO A 119 -19.26 -12.86 -23.90
N LEU A 120 -19.25 -13.88 -23.05
CA LEU A 120 -19.13 -15.30 -23.37
C LEU A 120 -20.49 -15.99 -23.28
N SER A 121 -20.71 -17.02 -24.10
CA SER A 121 -22.00 -17.71 -24.16
C SER A 121 -22.27 -18.52 -22.89
N ASN A 122 -23.27 -18.06 -22.11
CA ASN A 122 -23.84 -18.86 -21.02
C ASN A 122 -24.53 -20.11 -21.56
N GLN A 123 -25.16 -19.98 -22.74
CA GLN A 123 -25.91 -21.04 -23.42
C GLN A 123 -25.03 -22.26 -23.72
N GLN A 124 -23.78 -22.04 -24.13
CA GLN A 124 -22.84 -23.12 -24.42
C GLN A 124 -22.60 -24.01 -23.19
N LEU A 125 -22.41 -23.43 -22.00
CA LEU A 125 -22.24 -24.21 -20.77
C LEU A 125 -23.51 -25.01 -20.46
N ILE A 126 -24.65 -24.33 -20.42
CA ILE A 126 -25.98 -24.91 -20.11
C ILE A 126 -26.27 -26.12 -21.01
N ASN A 127 -25.87 -26.06 -22.28
CA ASN A 127 -26.13 -27.11 -23.26
C ASN A 127 -25.07 -28.23 -23.29
N CYS A 128 -23.79 -27.89 -23.12
CA CYS A 128 -22.68 -28.83 -23.34
C CYS A 128 -22.14 -29.49 -22.06
N VAL A 129 -22.41 -28.93 -20.88
CA VAL A 129 -21.98 -29.49 -19.57
C VAL A 129 -22.93 -30.61 -19.10
N TYR A 130 -24.00 -30.92 -19.84
CA TYR A 130 -25.03 -31.92 -19.46
C TYR A 130 -24.51 -33.30 -19.00
N GLN A 131 -23.31 -33.72 -19.42
CA GLN A 131 -22.71 -35.00 -19.02
C GLN A 131 -22.43 -35.12 -17.51
N THR A 132 -22.33 -34.00 -16.77
CA THR A 132 -22.15 -33.98 -15.31
C THR A 132 -23.46 -33.89 -14.52
N ARG A 133 -24.61 -33.94 -15.20
CA ARG A 133 -25.98 -33.70 -14.68
C ARG A 133 -26.34 -32.23 -14.40
N ASP A 134 -25.47 -31.27 -14.76
CA ASP A 134 -25.81 -29.85 -14.67
C ASP A 134 -26.75 -29.44 -15.82
N SER A 135 -27.82 -28.70 -15.53
CA SER A 135 -28.79 -28.19 -16.52
C SER A 135 -29.75 -27.17 -15.91
N CYS A 136 -30.50 -26.44 -16.73
CA CYS A 136 -31.60 -25.57 -16.26
C CYS A 136 -32.60 -26.27 -15.32
N ALA A 137 -32.80 -27.59 -15.48
CA ALA A 137 -33.81 -28.34 -14.74
C ALA A 137 -33.29 -28.95 -13.42
N SER A 138 -31.97 -29.01 -13.25
CA SER A 138 -31.27 -29.63 -12.12
C SER A 138 -30.34 -28.68 -11.35
N GLY A 139 -30.13 -27.46 -11.86
CA GLY A 139 -29.08 -26.57 -11.37
C GLY A 139 -27.69 -27.07 -11.78
N GLY A 140 -26.65 -26.67 -11.05
CA GLY A 140 -25.30 -27.17 -11.28
C GLY A 140 -24.19 -26.56 -10.43
N ASP A 141 -22.94 -26.90 -10.74
CA ASP A 141 -21.73 -26.44 -10.04
C ASP A 141 -20.75 -25.70 -10.97
N MET A 142 -20.23 -24.55 -10.52
CA MET A 142 -19.23 -23.77 -11.27
C MET A 142 -17.94 -24.54 -11.55
N GLY A 143 -17.58 -25.55 -10.74
CA GLY A 143 -16.43 -26.43 -11.00
C GLY A 143 -16.62 -27.35 -12.19
N ASN A 144 -17.82 -27.91 -12.38
CA ASN A 144 -18.13 -28.73 -13.54
C ASN A 144 -18.06 -27.89 -14.83
N ALA A 145 -18.56 -26.64 -14.78
CA ALA A 145 -18.36 -25.66 -15.85
C ALA A 145 -16.87 -25.41 -16.13
N TYR A 146 -16.08 -25.12 -15.09
CA TYR A 146 -14.64 -24.89 -15.24
C TYR A 146 -13.89 -26.11 -15.80
N ASP A 147 -14.17 -27.31 -15.33
CA ASP A 147 -13.57 -28.54 -15.86
C ASP A 147 -13.93 -28.77 -17.33
N TRP A 148 -15.18 -28.50 -17.74
CA TRP A 148 -15.59 -28.56 -19.13
C TRP A 148 -14.90 -27.50 -19.99
N VAL A 149 -14.86 -26.24 -19.54
CA VAL A 149 -14.16 -25.14 -20.21
C VAL A 149 -12.66 -25.44 -20.32
N SER A 150 -12.07 -26.13 -19.36
CA SER A 150 -10.64 -26.46 -19.40
C SER A 150 -10.26 -27.36 -20.57
N ARG A 151 -11.21 -28.15 -21.07
CA ARG A 151 -11.05 -29.07 -22.20
C ARG A 151 -11.52 -28.44 -23.52
N ASN A 152 -12.54 -27.58 -23.48
CA ASN A 152 -13.23 -27.09 -24.68
C ASN A 152 -12.99 -25.60 -24.98
N GLY A 153 -12.94 -24.71 -23.98
CA GLY A 153 -13.05 -23.26 -24.14
C GLY A 153 -14.50 -22.79 -24.38
N LEU A 154 -14.68 -21.50 -24.70
CA LEU A 154 -15.99 -20.88 -24.92
C LEU A 154 -16.03 -20.02 -26.21
N CYS A 155 -17.20 -19.86 -26.82
CA CYS A 155 -17.47 -18.81 -27.82
C CYS A 155 -18.14 -17.57 -27.21
N SER A 156 -18.30 -16.50 -28.00
CA SER A 156 -18.98 -15.28 -27.57
C SER A 156 -20.48 -15.49 -27.39
N GLU A 157 -21.07 -14.68 -26.52
CA GLU A 157 -22.52 -14.52 -26.40
C GLU A 157 -23.16 -14.16 -27.76
N GLN A 158 -22.47 -13.39 -28.61
CA GLN A 158 -22.96 -13.06 -29.96
C GLN A 158 -23.01 -14.29 -30.89
N ALA A 159 -22.07 -15.23 -30.76
CA ALA A 159 -22.02 -16.41 -31.61
C ALA A 159 -23.02 -17.50 -31.16
N TRP A 160 -23.35 -17.55 -29.87
CA TRP A 160 -24.43 -18.38 -29.36
C TRP A 160 -25.21 -17.66 -28.24
N PRO A 161 -26.22 -16.85 -28.60
CA PRO A 161 -26.98 -16.06 -27.63
C PRO A 161 -27.87 -16.91 -26.72
N PHE A 162 -27.96 -16.52 -25.46
CA PHE A 162 -28.84 -17.12 -24.47
C PHE A 162 -30.33 -16.88 -24.81
N ASN A 163 -31.11 -17.96 -24.92
CA ASN A 163 -32.55 -17.91 -25.20
C ASN A 163 -33.30 -19.18 -24.76
N GLU A 164 -34.63 -19.06 -24.60
CA GLU A 164 -35.51 -20.14 -24.10
C GLU A 164 -35.53 -21.38 -25.02
N GLU A 165 -35.54 -21.19 -26.34
CA GLU A 165 -35.64 -22.31 -27.29
C GLU A 165 -34.36 -23.16 -27.30
N SER A 166 -33.20 -22.51 -27.11
CA SER A 166 -31.88 -23.14 -27.10
C SER A 166 -31.56 -23.85 -25.78
N SER A 167 -32.18 -23.43 -24.67
CA SER A 167 -31.94 -23.95 -23.31
C SER A 167 -32.54 -25.34 -23.04
N LYS A 168 -33.08 -26.01 -24.07
CA LYS A 168 -33.52 -27.41 -24.01
C LYS A 168 -32.30 -28.32 -24.00
N ALA A 169 -31.98 -28.87 -22.83
CA ALA A 169 -30.83 -29.74 -22.58
C ALA A 169 -30.67 -30.85 -23.65
N GLY A 170 -29.43 -31.10 -24.07
CA GLY A 170 -29.08 -32.18 -25.00
C GLY A 170 -28.67 -31.76 -26.42
N ARG A 171 -28.61 -30.47 -26.75
CA ARG A 171 -28.01 -29.97 -28.01
C ARG A 171 -26.76 -29.14 -27.75
N CYS A 172 -25.59 -29.77 -27.74
CA CYS A 172 -24.31 -29.06 -27.82
C CYS A 172 -23.97 -28.80 -29.30
N ASP A 173 -24.04 -27.55 -29.75
CA ASP A 173 -23.71 -27.17 -31.12
C ASP A 173 -22.19 -27.05 -31.29
N VAL A 174 -21.66 -27.76 -32.29
CA VAL A 174 -20.23 -27.79 -32.65
C VAL A 174 -19.81 -26.62 -33.53
N GLN A 175 -20.76 -25.80 -34.02
CA GLN A 175 -20.45 -24.62 -34.86
C GLN A 175 -20.07 -23.37 -34.06
N CYS A 176 -20.19 -23.40 -32.74
CA CYS A 176 -19.79 -22.31 -31.83
C CYS A 176 -18.27 -22.04 -31.92
N PRO A 177 -17.83 -20.92 -32.52
CA PRO A 177 -16.43 -20.65 -32.80
C PRO A 177 -15.73 -20.19 -31.52
N LYS A 178 -14.88 -21.07 -30.99
CA LYS A 178 -14.09 -20.83 -29.77
C LYS A 178 -13.27 -19.54 -29.88
N LEU A 179 -13.45 -18.64 -28.91
CA LEU A 179 -12.62 -17.45 -28.75
C LEU A 179 -11.26 -17.82 -28.14
N SER A 180 -10.22 -17.05 -28.52
CA SER A 180 -8.92 -17.12 -27.87
C SER A 180 -9.01 -16.83 -26.37
N ASP A 181 -8.13 -17.47 -25.61
CA ASP A 181 -7.94 -17.27 -24.17
C ASP A 181 -9.14 -17.60 -23.26
N THR A 182 -10.20 -18.21 -23.80
CA THR A 182 -11.33 -18.74 -23.02
C THR A 182 -11.07 -20.09 -22.36
N GLN A 183 -10.15 -20.89 -22.91
CA GLN A 183 -9.78 -22.18 -22.32
C GLN A 183 -8.89 -21.95 -21.09
N ILE A 184 -9.50 -22.08 -19.91
CA ILE A 184 -8.74 -22.19 -18.66
C ILE A 184 -7.93 -23.49 -18.66
N GLN A 185 -6.91 -23.60 -17.82
CA GLN A 185 -6.05 -24.79 -17.73
C GLN A 185 -6.06 -25.44 -16.34
N ARG A 186 -6.57 -24.73 -15.32
CA ARG A 186 -6.98 -25.27 -14.02
C ARG A 186 -7.92 -24.30 -13.32
N TYR A 187 -8.73 -24.78 -12.39
CA TYR A 187 -9.48 -23.96 -11.45
C TYR A 187 -9.09 -24.29 -10.01
N VAL A 188 -9.34 -23.36 -9.09
CA VAL A 188 -9.07 -23.52 -7.66
C VAL A 188 -10.30 -23.12 -6.86
N LYS A 189 -10.62 -23.90 -5.83
CA LYS A 189 -11.57 -23.54 -4.78
C LYS A 189 -10.84 -22.66 -3.76
N VAL A 190 -11.40 -21.49 -3.47
CA VAL A 190 -10.90 -20.58 -2.44
C VAL A 190 -11.16 -21.19 -1.06
N SER A 191 -10.20 -21.07 -0.15
CA SER A 191 -10.37 -21.52 1.25
C SER A 191 -11.57 -20.83 1.88
N SER A 192 -12.31 -21.55 2.74
CA SER A 192 -13.59 -21.07 3.27
C SER A 192 -13.44 -20.03 4.40
N SER A 193 -12.92 -18.85 4.07
CA SER A 193 -12.83 -17.69 4.95
C SER A 193 -12.90 -16.38 4.16
N GLU A 194 -13.46 -15.32 4.76
CA GLU A 194 -13.58 -14.01 4.10
C GLU A 194 -12.22 -13.42 3.71
N SER A 195 -11.16 -13.63 4.49
CA SER A 195 -9.82 -13.13 4.14
C SER A 195 -9.21 -13.83 2.92
N ALA A 196 -9.49 -15.13 2.72
CA ALA A 196 -9.08 -15.84 1.52
C ALA A 196 -9.92 -15.41 0.29
N LEU A 197 -11.21 -15.11 0.51
CA LEU A 197 -12.09 -14.53 -0.49
C LEU A 197 -11.64 -13.12 -0.89
N GLU A 198 -11.25 -12.27 0.06
CA GLU A 198 -10.78 -10.90 -0.17
C GLU A 198 -9.50 -10.94 -1.02
N ALA A 199 -8.55 -11.80 -0.65
CA ALA A 199 -7.33 -12.02 -1.42
C ALA A 199 -7.59 -12.57 -2.84
N ALA A 200 -8.68 -13.30 -3.07
CA ALA A 200 -9.10 -13.77 -4.39
C ALA A 200 -9.77 -12.64 -5.20
N VAL A 201 -10.71 -11.92 -4.60
CA VAL A 201 -11.44 -10.80 -5.23
C VAL A 201 -10.51 -9.64 -5.55
N ALA A 202 -9.50 -9.37 -4.74
CA ALA A 202 -8.45 -8.38 -5.03
C ALA A 202 -7.63 -8.71 -6.30
N GLN A 203 -7.72 -9.93 -6.84
CA GLN A 203 -6.99 -10.36 -8.05
C GLN A 203 -7.86 -10.46 -9.32
N ARG A 204 -9.17 -10.71 -9.20
CA ARG A 204 -10.15 -10.79 -10.30
C ARG A 204 -11.58 -11.00 -9.76
N PRO A 205 -12.63 -10.84 -10.58
CA PRO A 205 -13.98 -11.31 -10.25
C PRO A 205 -14.00 -12.80 -9.89
N VAL A 206 -14.76 -13.17 -8.85
CA VAL A 206 -14.79 -14.54 -8.28
C VAL A 206 -16.18 -15.11 -8.37
N SER A 207 -16.34 -16.29 -8.98
CA SER A 207 -17.62 -17.01 -8.92
C SER A 207 -17.83 -17.53 -7.50
N ALA A 208 -18.97 -17.23 -6.88
CA ALA A 208 -19.35 -17.73 -5.57
C ALA A 208 -20.80 -18.20 -5.59
N ALA A 209 -21.27 -18.77 -4.49
CA ALA A 209 -22.66 -19.10 -4.27
C ALA A 209 -23.08 -18.68 -2.85
N ILE A 210 -24.33 -18.25 -2.72
CA ILE A 210 -24.97 -17.80 -1.48
C ILE A 210 -26.26 -18.58 -1.23
N GLN A 211 -26.81 -18.49 -0.02
CA GLN A 211 -28.23 -18.73 0.21
C GLN A 211 -29.01 -17.44 -0.12
N GLY A 212 -29.49 -17.32 -1.35
CA GLY A 212 -30.16 -16.15 -1.91
C GLY A 212 -31.62 -16.38 -2.35
N LEU A 213 -32.07 -17.63 -2.48
CA LEU A 213 -33.46 -17.92 -2.92
C LEU A 213 -34.50 -17.87 -1.80
N LYS A 214 -34.10 -17.55 -0.57
CA LYS A 214 -34.96 -17.37 0.61
C LYS A 214 -34.74 -16.04 1.30
N GLY A 215 -35.78 -15.50 1.92
CA GLY A 215 -35.71 -14.25 2.67
C GLY A 215 -35.53 -13.00 1.79
N PRO A 216 -34.89 -11.93 2.31
CA PRO A 216 -35.00 -10.59 1.74
C PRO A 216 -34.23 -10.39 0.42
N PHE A 217 -33.26 -11.25 0.08
CA PHE A 217 -32.43 -11.08 -1.12
C PHE A 217 -33.27 -11.01 -2.41
N LYS A 218 -34.33 -11.82 -2.51
CA LYS A 218 -35.31 -11.81 -3.63
C LYS A 218 -35.86 -10.41 -3.96
N PHE A 219 -35.98 -9.53 -2.97
CA PHE A 219 -36.57 -8.18 -3.10
C PHE A 219 -35.56 -7.05 -2.87
N TYR A 220 -34.27 -7.36 -2.71
CA TYR A 220 -33.22 -6.37 -2.49
C TYR A 220 -33.27 -5.24 -3.53
N LYS A 221 -33.21 -3.98 -3.05
CA LYS A 221 -33.18 -2.79 -3.90
C LYS A 221 -31.94 -1.91 -3.73
N GLY A 222 -31.43 -1.75 -2.51
CA GLY A 222 -30.19 -1.00 -2.27
C GLY A 222 -29.79 -0.90 -0.81
N GLY A 223 -28.55 -0.45 -0.58
CA GLY A 223 -27.89 -0.43 0.74
C GLY A 223 -27.12 -1.71 1.04
N VAL A 224 -26.52 -1.83 2.22
CA VAL A 224 -25.73 -3.02 2.60
C VAL A 224 -26.65 -4.05 3.24
N LEU A 225 -26.85 -5.20 2.59
CA LEU A 225 -27.70 -6.27 3.09
C LEU A 225 -27.03 -6.94 4.30
N GLN A 226 -27.57 -6.66 5.49
CA GLN A 226 -27.28 -7.31 6.77
C GLN A 226 -28.46 -8.22 7.18
N GLY A 227 -28.24 -9.19 8.07
CA GLY A 227 -29.33 -9.97 8.69
C GLY A 227 -29.25 -11.49 8.49
N GLN A 228 -30.40 -12.17 8.57
CA GLN A 228 -30.45 -13.64 8.61
C GLN A 228 -30.73 -14.26 7.24
N CYS A 229 -29.66 -14.61 6.54
CA CYS A 229 -29.62 -15.69 5.56
C CYS A 229 -28.72 -16.81 6.11
N GLY A 230 -29.04 -18.06 5.77
CA GLY A 230 -28.27 -19.21 6.24
C GLY A 230 -27.04 -19.51 5.37
N ASP A 231 -26.52 -20.72 5.49
CA ASP A 231 -25.37 -21.24 4.74
C ASP A 231 -25.73 -22.40 3.79
N ALA A 232 -27.03 -22.66 3.59
CA ALA A 232 -27.55 -23.65 2.64
C ALA A 232 -27.57 -23.05 1.23
N LEU A 233 -26.39 -23.00 0.60
CA LEU A 233 -26.16 -22.34 -0.68
C LEU A 233 -27.11 -22.85 -1.76
N ASP A 234 -27.84 -21.93 -2.39
CA ASP A 234 -28.86 -22.22 -3.40
C ASP A 234 -28.72 -21.39 -4.68
N HIS A 235 -28.03 -20.24 -4.65
CA HIS A 235 -27.85 -19.34 -5.79
C HIS A 235 -26.39 -19.06 -6.12
N GLY A 236 -26.03 -19.11 -7.41
CA GLY A 236 -24.69 -18.77 -7.93
C GLY A 236 -24.61 -17.31 -8.37
N LEU A 237 -23.51 -16.62 -8.06
CA LEU A 237 -23.29 -15.22 -8.44
C LEU A 237 -21.81 -14.89 -8.68
N LEU A 238 -21.54 -13.67 -9.15
CA LEU A 238 -20.18 -13.17 -9.36
C LEU A 238 -19.85 -12.08 -8.33
N ILE A 239 -18.83 -12.29 -7.51
CA ILE A 239 -18.26 -11.21 -6.69
C ILE A 239 -17.40 -10.34 -7.58
N VAL A 240 -17.80 -9.07 -7.73
CA VAL A 240 -17.15 -8.07 -8.57
C VAL A 240 -16.36 -7.05 -7.77
N GLY A 241 -16.45 -7.05 -6.44
CA GLY A 241 -15.72 -6.10 -5.63
C GLY A 241 -15.95 -6.23 -4.13
N PHE A 242 -15.33 -5.32 -3.39
CA PHE A 242 -15.65 -5.03 -2.00
C PHE A 242 -15.29 -3.59 -1.68
N GLY A 243 -15.97 -3.01 -0.70
CA GLY A 243 -15.74 -1.63 -0.28
C GLY A 243 -16.33 -1.34 1.09
N VAL A 244 -16.42 -0.04 1.40
CA VAL A 244 -17.07 0.48 2.61
C VAL A 244 -18.18 1.42 2.15
N ASP A 245 -19.38 1.27 2.72
CA ASP A 245 -20.49 2.18 2.48
C ASP A 245 -20.25 3.49 3.25
N GLU A 246 -20.24 4.63 2.55
CA GLU A 246 -19.84 5.91 3.15
C GLU A 246 -20.89 6.45 4.15
N GLU A 247 -22.16 6.07 4.01
CA GLU A 247 -23.26 6.56 4.87
C GLU A 247 -23.32 5.79 6.20
N THR A 248 -23.15 4.46 6.15
CA THR A 248 -23.28 3.56 7.30
C THR A 248 -21.93 3.14 7.91
N GLY A 249 -20.84 3.25 7.16
CA GLY A 249 -19.51 2.77 7.54
C GLY A 249 -19.35 1.24 7.47
N LEU A 250 -20.31 0.52 6.90
CA LEU A 250 -20.29 -0.95 6.80
C LEU A 250 -19.40 -1.42 5.65
N GLU A 251 -18.57 -2.44 5.90
CA GLU A 251 -17.89 -3.15 4.81
C GLU A 251 -18.89 -4.00 4.01
N TYR A 252 -18.72 -4.07 2.70
CA TYR A 252 -19.56 -4.90 1.84
C TYR A 252 -18.78 -5.66 0.77
N TRP A 253 -19.29 -6.83 0.39
CA TRP A 253 -19.03 -7.50 -0.89
C TRP A 253 -19.96 -6.94 -1.95
N ARG A 254 -19.42 -6.50 -3.09
CA ARG A 254 -20.24 -6.13 -4.26
C ARG A 254 -20.39 -7.35 -5.16
N VAL A 255 -21.63 -7.75 -5.40
CA VAL A 255 -21.98 -8.93 -6.21
C VAL A 255 -22.83 -8.54 -7.41
N LYS A 256 -22.48 -9.08 -8.58
CA LYS A 256 -23.30 -9.03 -9.79
C LYS A 256 -24.24 -10.22 -9.77
N ASN A 257 -25.55 -9.94 -9.86
CA ASN A 257 -26.59 -10.96 -9.96
C ASN A 257 -27.03 -11.15 -11.42
N ASP A 258 -27.86 -12.17 -11.65
CA ASP A 258 -28.37 -12.59 -12.96
C ASP A 258 -29.90 -12.53 -13.06
N PHE A 259 -30.56 -11.76 -12.20
CA PHE A 259 -32.01 -11.50 -12.27
C PHE A 259 -32.39 -10.31 -13.18
N GLY A 260 -31.45 -9.81 -14.00
CA GLY A 260 -31.62 -8.62 -14.83
C GLY A 260 -31.46 -7.30 -14.07
N THR A 261 -31.34 -6.18 -14.79
CA THR A 261 -31.06 -4.84 -14.22
C THR A 261 -32.19 -4.27 -13.34
N GLY A 262 -33.40 -4.83 -13.41
CA GLY A 262 -34.52 -4.46 -12.52
C GLY A 262 -34.38 -4.98 -11.09
N PHE A 263 -33.36 -5.77 -10.78
CA PHE A 263 -33.03 -6.26 -9.45
C PHE A 263 -32.00 -5.33 -8.78
N GLY A 264 -32.16 -5.02 -7.49
CA GLY A 264 -31.11 -4.34 -6.72
C GLY A 264 -30.66 -2.99 -7.30
N GLU A 265 -29.35 -2.78 -7.19
CA GLU A 265 -28.61 -1.60 -7.66
C GLU A 265 -28.18 -1.88 -9.12
N ASP A 266 -29.11 -1.69 -10.06
CA ASP A 266 -28.96 -1.95 -11.51
C ASP A 266 -28.49 -3.38 -11.88
N GLY A 267 -28.90 -4.37 -11.08
CA GLY A 267 -28.54 -5.78 -11.20
C GLY A 267 -27.46 -6.24 -10.23
N PHE A 268 -26.91 -5.33 -9.42
CA PHE A 268 -25.93 -5.63 -8.38
C PHE A 268 -26.56 -5.63 -6.98
N ALA A 269 -25.86 -6.22 -6.03
CA ALA A 269 -26.17 -6.11 -4.61
C ALA A 269 -24.90 -5.94 -3.77
N ARG A 270 -25.09 -5.37 -2.58
CA ARG A 270 -24.05 -5.24 -1.56
C ARG A 270 -24.42 -6.10 -0.35
N LEU A 271 -23.58 -7.07 -0.03
CA LEU A 271 -23.76 -7.98 1.12
C LEU A 271 -22.73 -7.64 2.20
N GLU A 272 -23.11 -7.68 3.48
CA GLU A 272 -22.20 -7.38 4.58
C GLU A 272 -20.90 -8.20 4.53
N LYS A 273 -19.76 -7.54 4.73
CA LYS A 273 -18.41 -8.13 4.78
C LYS A 273 -17.83 -8.01 6.19
N GLY A 274 -17.01 -8.98 6.59
CA GLY A 274 -16.27 -8.93 7.85
C GLY A 274 -17.03 -9.48 9.06
N ILE A 275 -18.16 -10.16 8.84
CA ILE A 275 -18.90 -10.87 9.90
C ILE A 275 -18.23 -12.18 10.32
N GLY A 276 -17.25 -12.66 9.54
CA GLY A 276 -16.45 -13.85 9.81
C GLY A 276 -17.15 -15.17 9.46
N GLY A 277 -16.51 -16.28 9.87
CA GLY A 277 -17.01 -17.63 9.58
C GLY A 277 -17.18 -17.88 8.08
N LYS A 278 -18.42 -18.20 7.67
CA LYS A 278 -18.79 -18.47 6.27
C LYS A 278 -19.12 -17.20 5.47
N GLY A 279 -19.04 -16.01 6.08
CA GLY A 279 -19.48 -14.75 5.48
C GLY A 279 -21.00 -14.65 5.30
N MET A 280 -21.47 -13.47 4.90
CA MET A 280 -22.91 -13.21 4.73
C MET A 280 -23.53 -14.14 3.69
N CYS A 281 -24.66 -14.76 4.03
CA CYS A 281 -25.36 -15.79 3.24
C CYS A 281 -24.47 -16.98 2.82
N GLY A 282 -23.38 -17.24 3.54
CA GLY A 282 -22.44 -18.31 3.23
C GLY A 282 -21.45 -18.01 2.09
N ILE A 283 -21.36 -16.76 1.61
CA ILE A 283 -20.58 -16.33 0.43
C ILE A 283 -19.11 -16.81 0.41
N ALA A 284 -18.46 -16.93 1.56
CA ALA A 284 -17.08 -17.39 1.64
C ALA A 284 -16.92 -18.93 1.55
N SER A 285 -18.01 -19.70 1.53
CA SER A 285 -17.95 -21.18 1.54
C SER A 285 -17.61 -21.82 0.19
N SER A 286 -17.80 -21.07 -0.90
CA SER A 286 -17.99 -21.61 -2.26
C SER A 286 -17.20 -20.91 -3.36
N GLY A 287 -16.38 -19.90 -3.01
CA GLY A 287 -15.58 -19.13 -3.98
C GLY A 287 -14.69 -20.03 -4.86
N ARG A 288 -14.69 -19.78 -6.18
CA ARG A 288 -13.87 -20.51 -7.16
C ARG A 288 -13.26 -19.56 -8.20
N LEU A 289 -12.06 -19.91 -8.67
CA LEU A 289 -11.25 -19.14 -9.62
C LEU A 289 -10.85 -20.02 -10.82
N GLY A 290 -11.14 -19.58 -12.04
CA GLY A 290 -10.54 -20.13 -13.27
C GLY A 290 -9.18 -19.50 -13.58
N SER A 291 -8.22 -20.29 -14.10
CA SER A 291 -6.88 -19.80 -14.48
C SER A 291 -6.34 -20.48 -15.74
N SER A 292 -5.74 -19.69 -16.65
CA SER A 292 -4.72 -20.19 -17.59
C SER A 292 -3.33 -20.16 -16.91
N LEU A 293 -2.37 -20.96 -17.40
CA LEU A 293 -1.25 -21.50 -16.60
C LEU A 293 -0.32 -20.49 -15.92
N ASP A 294 -0.24 -19.24 -16.38
CA ASP A 294 0.64 -18.21 -15.80
C ASP A 294 0.17 -17.67 -14.44
N ALA A 295 -1.06 -17.98 -14.00
CA ALA A 295 -1.71 -17.28 -12.87
C ALA A 295 -1.78 -18.03 -11.53
N ILE A 296 -1.08 -19.17 -11.35
CA ILE A 296 -0.84 -19.73 -10.00
C ILE A 296 0.58 -20.29 -9.88
N ALA A 297 1.56 -19.39 -9.84
CA ALA A 297 2.41 -19.35 -8.66
C ALA A 297 1.65 -18.58 -7.56
N VAL A 298 2.05 -18.69 -6.29
CA VAL A 298 1.89 -17.54 -5.37
C VAL A 298 3.05 -16.60 -5.71
N PRO A 299 2.86 -15.53 -6.50
CA PRO A 299 3.98 -14.76 -7.01
C PRO A 299 4.17 -13.55 -6.10
N ALA A 300 5.36 -13.42 -5.52
CA ALA A 300 5.80 -12.11 -5.07
C ALA A 300 5.75 -11.14 -6.27
N THR A 301 4.83 -10.17 -6.21
CA THR A 301 4.78 -8.92 -6.98
C THR A 301 5.43 -8.97 -8.37
N ARG A 302 4.61 -9.20 -9.41
CA ARG A 302 4.91 -8.77 -10.80
C ARG A 302 3.63 -8.35 -11.52
N GLY A 303 3.59 -7.09 -11.94
CA GLY A 303 2.42 -6.47 -12.54
C GLY A 303 2.35 -6.62 -14.06
N GLY A 304 1.12 -6.50 -14.56
CA GLY A 304 0.80 -6.27 -15.96
C GLY A 304 -0.32 -5.24 -16.06
N ALA A 305 -0.09 -4.20 -16.86
CA ALA A 305 -1.08 -3.30 -17.45
C ALA A 305 -2.37 -2.97 -16.66
N ASP A 306 -2.25 -2.24 -15.55
CA ASP A 306 -3.36 -1.41 -15.02
C ASP A 306 -2.97 0.08 -15.22
N ASP A 307 -3.94 0.94 -15.55
CA ASP A 307 -3.74 2.40 -15.63
C ASP A 307 -3.64 3.05 -14.24
N SER A 308 -4.13 2.37 -13.20
CA SER A 308 -4.24 2.85 -11.81
C SER A 308 -2.92 3.03 -11.04
N GLY A 309 -1.85 2.35 -11.44
CA GLY A 309 -0.57 2.41 -10.72
C GLY A 309 0.09 3.79 -10.80
N ALA A 310 0.89 4.15 -9.80
CA ALA A 310 1.60 5.42 -9.78
C ALA A 310 2.65 5.49 -10.90
N THR A 311 2.69 6.61 -11.64
CA THR A 311 3.62 6.81 -12.75
C THR A 311 5.07 6.89 -12.25
N ILE A 312 6.07 6.65 -13.12
CA ILE A 312 7.48 6.81 -12.73
C ILE A 312 7.75 8.22 -12.15
N PRO A 313 7.27 9.34 -12.72
CA PRO A 313 7.38 10.66 -12.08
C PRO A 313 6.75 10.74 -10.68
N ASN A 314 5.56 10.17 -10.47
CA ASN A 314 4.88 10.19 -9.16
C ASN A 314 5.69 9.39 -8.13
N GLU A 315 6.18 8.22 -8.50
CA GLU A 315 6.97 7.36 -7.61
C GLU A 315 8.38 7.91 -7.36
N VAL A 316 8.97 8.56 -8.36
CA VAL A 316 10.20 9.33 -8.17
C VAL A 316 9.97 10.43 -7.15
N PHE A 317 8.90 11.20 -7.28
CA PHE A 317 8.54 12.25 -6.35
C PHE A 317 8.27 11.73 -4.92
N ASN A 318 7.51 10.64 -4.80
CA ASN A 318 7.19 10.01 -3.52
C ASN A 318 8.44 9.45 -2.81
N LEU A 319 9.40 8.88 -3.56
CA LEU A 319 10.67 8.40 -3.01
C LEU A 319 11.63 9.55 -2.69
N VAL A 320 11.72 10.57 -3.54
CA VAL A 320 12.51 11.78 -3.28
C VAL A 320 12.05 12.46 -1.99
N LYS A 321 10.74 12.57 -1.73
CA LYS A 321 10.23 13.11 -0.45
C LYS A 321 10.80 12.36 0.75
N ASN A 322 10.73 11.03 0.73
CA ASN A 322 11.09 10.21 1.89
C ASN A 322 12.61 10.15 2.14
N ILE A 323 13.43 10.55 1.17
CA ILE A 323 14.88 10.72 1.30
C ILE A 323 15.26 12.18 1.63
N VAL A 324 14.71 13.15 0.88
CA VAL A 324 15.01 14.58 1.01
C VAL A 324 14.14 15.20 2.11
N GLY A 325 14.43 14.79 3.34
CA GLY A 325 13.89 15.34 4.57
C GLY A 325 14.96 16.04 5.41
N ALA A 326 14.64 16.25 6.68
CA ALA A 326 15.40 17.12 7.56
C ALA A 326 16.85 16.66 7.85
N GLY A 327 17.19 15.39 7.63
CA GLY A 327 18.55 14.85 7.82
C GLY A 327 19.61 15.49 6.89
N VAL A 328 19.20 16.04 5.74
CA VAL A 328 20.13 16.76 4.84
C VAL A 328 20.70 18.03 5.47
N LEU A 329 19.93 18.68 6.35
CA LEU A 329 20.31 19.93 7.02
C LEU A 329 21.40 19.72 8.09
N SER A 330 21.79 18.48 8.35
CA SER A 330 22.86 18.12 9.28
C SER A 330 24.17 17.77 8.58
N LEU A 331 24.14 17.43 7.28
CA LEU A 331 25.32 16.99 6.53
C LEU A 331 26.50 17.99 6.50
N PRO A 332 26.31 19.33 6.50
CA PRO A 332 27.41 20.28 6.69
C PRO A 332 28.26 20.02 7.94
N ALA A 333 27.64 19.65 9.06
CA ALA A 333 28.35 19.30 10.29
C ALA A 333 29.16 18.00 10.14
N GLY A 334 28.69 17.06 9.33
CA GLY A 334 29.44 15.86 8.96
C GLY A 334 30.72 16.18 8.19
N VAL A 335 30.75 17.24 7.37
CA VAL A 335 31.98 17.73 6.73
C VAL A 335 32.88 18.44 7.76
N ALA A 336 32.30 19.29 8.60
CA ALA A 336 33.02 19.96 9.70
C ALA A 336 33.68 19.00 10.70
N ALA A 337 33.15 17.77 10.84
CA ALA A 337 33.73 16.74 11.68
C ALA A 337 35.13 16.26 11.22
N PHE A 338 35.49 16.42 9.94
CA PHE A 338 36.81 16.02 9.42
C PHE A 338 37.58 17.13 8.70
N GLY A 339 36.92 18.14 8.15
CA GLY A 339 37.54 19.21 7.37
C GLY A 339 37.12 20.61 7.82
N ASN A 340 37.99 21.59 7.60
CA ASN A 340 37.70 23.01 7.87
C ASN A 340 38.17 23.95 6.75
N ALA A 341 38.79 23.45 5.67
CA ALA A 341 39.08 24.24 4.47
C ALA A 341 38.03 23.98 3.37
N PRO A 342 37.70 24.97 2.51
CA PRO A 342 36.75 24.78 1.40
C PRO A 342 37.04 23.58 0.48
N SER A 343 38.30 23.17 0.34
CA SER A 343 38.68 22.00 -0.46
C SER A 343 38.22 20.65 0.12
N ALA A 344 37.75 20.60 1.38
CA ALA A 344 37.11 19.42 1.97
C ALA A 344 35.74 19.10 1.33
N VAL A 345 35.10 20.08 0.65
CA VAL A 345 33.81 19.87 -0.02
C VAL A 345 33.93 18.89 -1.18
N ILE A 346 35.00 18.94 -1.98
CA ILE A 346 35.18 18.08 -3.16
C ILE A 346 35.08 16.58 -2.78
N PRO A 347 35.89 16.05 -1.84
CA PRO A 347 35.74 14.66 -1.43
C PRO A 347 34.44 14.39 -0.65
N ALA A 348 33.88 15.37 0.08
CA ALA A 348 32.56 15.20 0.70
C ALA A 348 31.46 14.96 -0.35
N THR A 349 31.44 15.73 -1.44
CA THR A 349 30.51 15.54 -2.56
C THR A 349 30.70 14.18 -3.25
N ILE A 350 31.95 13.73 -3.40
CA ILE A 350 32.25 12.39 -3.91
C ILE A 350 31.71 11.31 -2.96
N LEU A 351 31.90 11.43 -1.64
CA LEU A 351 31.34 10.50 -0.67
C LEU A 351 29.80 10.49 -0.69
N ILE A 352 29.15 11.65 -0.80
CA ILE A 352 27.69 11.77 -0.94
C ILE A 352 27.22 10.99 -2.18
N ALA A 353 27.89 11.17 -3.33
CA ALA A 353 27.53 10.47 -4.57
C ALA A 353 27.77 8.96 -4.48
N VAL A 354 28.91 8.51 -3.93
CA VAL A 354 29.26 7.09 -3.79
C VAL A 354 28.30 6.39 -2.82
N ILE A 355 28.09 6.95 -1.63
CA ILE A 355 27.17 6.38 -0.63
C ILE A 355 25.73 6.44 -1.13
N GLY A 356 25.31 7.52 -1.81
CA GLY A 356 24.00 7.61 -2.44
C GLY A 356 23.80 6.55 -3.53
N ALA A 357 24.80 6.27 -4.36
CA ALA A 357 24.73 5.23 -5.39
C ALA A 357 24.70 3.80 -4.79
N MET A 358 25.54 3.51 -3.80
CA MET A 358 25.52 2.24 -3.07
C MET A 358 24.18 2.03 -2.36
N SER A 359 23.65 3.10 -1.74
CA SER A 359 22.36 3.12 -1.06
C SER A 359 21.20 2.92 -2.04
N GLY A 360 21.22 3.57 -3.22
CA GLY A 360 20.23 3.31 -4.28
C GLY A 360 20.28 1.87 -4.82
N TYR A 361 21.48 1.29 -4.97
CA TYR A 361 21.63 -0.12 -5.33
C TYR A 361 20.99 -1.03 -4.26
N CYS A 362 21.31 -0.82 -2.98
CA CYS A 362 20.73 -1.61 -1.90
C CYS A 362 19.26 -1.32 -1.60
N PHE A 363 18.74 -0.15 -1.97
CA PHE A 363 17.31 0.16 -1.92
C PHE A 363 16.53 -0.77 -2.84
N SER A 364 17.11 -1.14 -3.99
CA SER A 364 16.52 -2.18 -4.85
C SER A 364 16.49 -3.59 -4.22
N LEU A 365 17.06 -3.75 -3.02
CA LEU A 365 17.35 -5.02 -2.34
C LEU A 365 16.76 -5.18 -0.90
N ILE A 366 15.79 -4.35 -0.41
CA ILE A 366 14.86 -4.57 0.77
C ILE A 366 15.15 -3.78 2.12
N GLY A 367 14.26 -3.84 3.15
CA GLY A 367 14.11 -2.97 4.36
C GLY A 367 14.52 -3.50 5.78
N ARG A 368 14.05 -3.04 6.98
CA ARG A 368 12.97 -2.11 7.46
C ARG A 368 13.40 -1.32 8.77
N THR A 369 12.94 -0.08 9.08
CA THR A 369 13.65 0.91 10.01
C THR A 369 12.87 1.57 11.18
N GLY A 370 13.58 2.20 12.15
CA GLY A 370 12.98 3.06 13.20
C GLY A 370 13.69 4.36 13.66
N ALA A 371 14.92 4.69 13.21
CA ALA A 371 15.71 5.80 13.81
C ALA A 371 15.24 7.24 13.50
N ALA A 372 14.43 7.44 12.45
CA ALA A 372 14.09 8.79 11.94
C ALA A 372 13.27 9.67 12.91
N ASN A 373 12.42 9.07 13.75
CA ASN A 373 11.52 9.83 14.64
C ASN A 373 12.26 10.68 15.67
N ILE A 374 13.36 10.17 16.24
CA ILE A 374 14.14 10.89 17.26
C ILE A 374 14.73 12.17 16.65
N ALA A 375 15.29 12.07 15.44
CA ALA A 375 15.81 13.22 14.70
C ALA A 375 14.71 14.25 14.39
N TYR A 376 13.52 13.81 13.96
CA TYR A 376 12.40 14.71 13.68
C TYR A 376 11.89 15.45 14.92
N SER A 377 11.78 14.78 16.09
CA SER A 377 11.42 15.45 17.35
C SER A 377 12.43 16.54 17.74
N MET A 378 13.73 16.27 17.60
CA MET A 378 14.79 17.24 17.91
C MET A 378 14.71 18.47 17.00
N ILE A 379 14.55 18.26 15.70
CA ILE A 379 14.51 19.35 14.72
C ILE A 379 13.28 20.23 14.91
N LEU A 380 12.11 19.65 15.24
CA LEU A 380 10.93 20.43 15.60
C LEU A 380 11.15 21.30 16.83
N ALA A 381 11.75 20.75 17.89
CA ALA A 381 12.01 21.51 19.11
C ALA A 381 12.97 22.69 18.88
N ASP A 382 14.05 22.49 18.11
CA ASP A 382 15.01 23.55 17.81
C ASP A 382 14.43 24.59 16.83
N THR A 383 13.63 24.15 15.85
CA THR A 383 13.00 25.06 14.87
C THR A 383 11.95 25.96 15.49
N PHE A 384 11.00 25.41 16.27
CA PHE A 384 9.98 26.22 16.93
C PHE A 384 10.55 27.11 18.04
N LYS A 385 11.66 26.71 18.69
CA LYS A 385 12.39 27.58 19.62
C LYS A 385 12.94 28.81 18.89
N ALA A 386 13.54 28.62 17.72
CA ALA A 386 14.02 29.72 16.90
C ALA A 386 12.87 30.63 16.39
N LEU A 387 11.71 30.06 16.05
CA LEU A 387 10.51 30.83 15.68
C LEU A 387 9.96 31.64 16.87
N ALA A 388 9.88 31.05 18.07
CA ALA A 388 9.47 31.76 19.28
C ALA A 388 10.40 32.94 19.59
N SER A 389 11.72 32.73 19.50
CA SER A 389 12.72 33.80 19.66
C SER A 389 12.58 34.90 18.60
N THR A 390 12.26 34.53 17.35
CA THR A 390 11.97 35.49 16.27
C THR A 390 10.71 36.32 16.54
N ALA A 391 9.73 35.74 17.23
CA ALA A 391 8.51 36.42 17.69
C ALA A 391 8.69 37.17 19.04
N GLY A 392 9.90 37.23 19.60
CA GLY A 392 10.20 37.94 20.85
C GLY A 392 10.02 37.13 22.14
N TYR A 393 9.79 35.82 22.05
CA TYR A 393 9.59 34.93 23.21
C TYR A 393 10.80 34.01 23.43
N GLU A 394 11.44 34.10 24.59
CA GLU A 394 12.48 33.13 24.99
C GLU A 394 11.84 31.89 25.63
N ILE A 395 11.79 30.79 24.89
CA ILE A 395 11.26 29.50 25.35
C ILE A 395 12.41 28.48 25.42
N SER A 396 12.43 27.68 26.49
CA SER A 396 13.42 26.60 26.64
C SER A 396 13.14 25.47 25.65
N ARG A 397 14.20 24.82 25.12
CA ARG A 397 14.07 23.68 24.18
C ARG A 397 13.18 22.56 24.73
N ALA A 398 13.23 22.33 26.04
CA ALA A 398 12.39 21.36 26.74
C ALA A 398 10.91 21.75 26.69
N ASN A 399 10.58 23.01 27.03
CA ASN A 399 9.19 23.49 27.01
C ASN A 399 8.63 23.52 25.58
N THR A 400 9.46 23.91 24.60
CA THR A 400 9.11 23.82 23.17
C THR A 400 8.81 22.39 22.74
N LEU A 401 9.67 21.43 23.10
CA LEU A 401 9.48 20.01 22.80
C LEU A 401 8.19 19.48 23.44
N PHE A 402 7.97 19.69 24.74
CA PHE A 402 6.74 19.25 25.42
C PHE A 402 5.48 19.86 24.81
N GLY A 403 5.51 21.16 24.49
CA GLY A 403 4.39 21.87 23.86
C GLY A 403 4.01 21.23 22.52
N ILE A 404 4.96 21.13 21.59
CA ILE A 404 4.73 20.56 20.25
C ILE A 404 4.32 19.09 20.32
N THR A 405 4.96 18.32 21.21
CA THR A 405 4.60 16.91 21.42
C THR A 405 3.15 16.78 21.85
N GLY A 406 2.69 17.56 22.84
CA GLY A 406 1.32 17.48 23.36
C GLY A 406 0.25 18.05 22.43
N THR A 407 0.52 19.17 21.75
CA THR A 407 -0.50 19.91 20.98
C THR A 407 -0.55 19.59 19.49
N VAL A 408 0.57 19.15 18.90
CA VAL A 408 0.68 18.91 17.45
C VAL A 408 0.97 17.44 17.14
N LEU A 409 2.01 16.86 17.74
CA LEU A 409 2.44 15.51 17.37
C LEU A 409 1.51 14.43 17.92
N LEU A 410 1.06 14.55 19.18
CA LEU A 410 0.15 13.60 19.81
C LEU A 410 -1.15 13.39 19.01
N PRO A 411 -1.96 14.43 18.68
CA PRO A 411 -3.19 14.22 17.90
C PRO A 411 -2.91 13.66 16.50
N LEU A 412 -1.82 14.09 15.83
CA LEU A 412 -1.46 13.57 14.50
C LEU A 412 -0.98 12.10 14.53
N CYS A 413 -0.28 11.67 15.58
CA CYS A 413 0.19 10.29 15.74
C CYS A 413 -0.92 9.31 16.18
N LEU A 414 -2.02 9.83 16.72
CA LEU A 414 -3.22 9.07 17.08
C LEU A 414 -4.20 8.89 15.90
N MET A 415 -3.94 9.51 14.74
CA MET A 415 -4.80 9.33 13.57
C MET A 415 -4.74 7.89 13.03
N LYS A 416 -5.93 7.32 12.76
CA LYS A 416 -6.07 5.96 12.22
C LYS A 416 -5.78 5.86 10.72
N ASN A 417 -6.04 6.92 9.97
CA ASN A 417 -5.80 7.00 8.53
C ASN A 417 -4.77 8.10 8.24
N LEU A 418 -3.73 7.77 7.47
CA LEU A 418 -2.62 8.65 7.11
C LEU A 418 -2.78 9.27 5.70
N ALA A 419 -3.79 8.89 4.91
CA ALA A 419 -4.02 9.40 3.56
C ALA A 419 -4.27 10.92 3.54
N SER A 420 -4.89 11.47 4.60
CA SER A 420 -5.08 12.91 4.80
C SER A 420 -3.78 13.73 4.88
N LEU A 421 -2.64 13.08 5.15
CA LEU A 421 -1.31 13.70 5.18
C LEU A 421 -0.64 13.75 3.80
N ALA A 422 -1.17 13.05 2.80
CA ALA A 422 -0.61 12.97 1.45
C ALA A 422 -0.37 14.33 0.76
N PRO A 423 -1.27 15.34 0.77
CA PRO A 423 -1.02 16.60 0.06
C PRO A 423 0.12 17.45 0.67
N PHE A 424 0.38 17.33 1.97
CA PHE A 424 1.46 18.07 2.65
C PHE A 424 2.87 17.59 2.26
N SER A 425 2.95 16.45 1.55
CA SER A 425 4.15 15.91 0.90
C SER A 425 4.87 16.92 0.00
N LEU A 426 4.10 17.62 -0.83
CA LEU A 426 4.62 18.57 -1.82
C LEU A 426 5.24 19.81 -1.16
N LEU A 427 4.63 20.25 -0.06
CA LEU A 427 5.11 21.38 0.73
C LEU A 427 6.49 21.10 1.35
N GLY A 428 6.79 19.84 1.67
CA GLY A 428 8.11 19.43 2.16
C GLY A 428 9.22 19.55 1.12
N ILE A 429 9.04 18.99 -0.07
CA ILE A 429 10.01 19.12 -1.17
C ILE A 429 10.15 20.60 -1.58
N ALA A 430 9.04 21.33 -1.70
CA ALA A 430 9.07 22.76 -2.01
C ALA A 430 9.83 23.57 -0.93
N GLY A 431 9.63 23.25 0.35
CA GLY A 431 10.35 23.84 1.47
C GLY A 431 11.86 23.57 1.46
N MET A 432 12.27 22.35 1.08
CA MET A 432 13.68 22.00 0.91
C MET A 432 14.31 22.67 -0.32
N GLY A 433 13.55 22.81 -1.41
CA GLY A 433 13.91 23.62 -2.58
C GLY A 433 14.17 25.09 -2.21
N PHE A 434 13.21 25.71 -1.53
CA PHE A 434 13.34 27.08 -1.01
C PHE A 434 14.53 27.23 -0.06
N THR A 435 14.72 26.28 0.87
CA THR A 435 15.84 26.31 1.82
C THR A 435 17.18 26.26 1.10
N THR A 436 17.33 25.38 0.10
CA THR A 436 18.54 25.29 -0.71
C THR A 436 18.82 26.59 -1.48
N PHE A 437 17.78 27.20 -2.04
CA PHE A 437 17.87 28.51 -2.71
C PHE A 437 18.25 29.64 -1.74
N ALA A 438 17.65 29.68 -0.55
CA ALA A 438 17.99 30.65 0.50
C ALA A 438 19.46 30.53 0.93
N MET A 439 19.96 29.30 1.12
CA MET A 439 21.37 29.04 1.41
C MET A 439 22.28 29.51 0.26
N PHE A 440 21.90 29.29 -0.99
CA PHE A 440 22.63 29.77 -2.17
C PHE A 440 22.71 31.30 -2.22
N VAL A 441 21.59 32.00 -2.02
CA VAL A 441 21.54 33.47 -1.96
C VAL A 441 22.42 34.02 -0.83
N ARG A 442 22.45 33.37 0.33
CA ARG A 442 23.29 33.79 1.47
C ARG A 442 24.78 33.53 1.27
N TYR A 443 25.13 32.44 0.59
CA TYR A 443 26.51 32.14 0.20
C TYR A 443 27.03 33.15 -0.83
N ILE A 444 26.36 33.29 -1.98
CA ILE A 444 26.77 34.20 -3.06
C ILE A 444 26.74 35.67 -2.61
N GLY A 445 25.73 36.06 -1.82
CA GLY A 445 25.61 37.41 -1.28
C GLY A 445 26.51 37.72 -0.10
N GLY A 446 27.44 36.83 0.29
CA GLY A 446 28.42 37.06 1.36
C GLY A 446 27.83 37.46 2.71
N SER A 447 26.55 37.14 2.97
CA SER A 447 25.78 37.74 4.08
C SER A 447 26.29 37.34 5.47
N TYR A 448 27.11 36.29 5.53
CA TYR A 448 27.78 35.76 6.72
C TYR A 448 29.32 35.77 6.60
N SER A 449 29.89 36.33 5.53
CA SER A 449 31.34 36.34 5.30
C SER A 449 32.06 37.20 6.35
N VAL A 450 33.00 36.61 7.08
CA VAL A 450 33.80 37.29 8.11
C VAL A 450 34.82 38.22 7.44
N PRO A 451 35.08 39.45 7.97
CA PRO A 451 34.55 40.01 9.22
C PRO A 451 33.27 40.86 9.07
N ALA A 452 32.89 41.28 7.87
CA ALA A 452 31.93 42.36 7.65
C ALA A 452 30.54 41.93 7.12
N GLY A 453 30.25 40.63 7.08
CA GLY A 453 28.97 40.09 6.61
C GLY A 453 27.78 40.60 7.42
N LYS A 454 26.69 40.95 6.73
CA LYS A 454 25.48 41.60 7.28
C LYS A 454 24.97 41.04 8.61
N PHE A 455 25.04 39.72 8.79
CA PHE A 455 24.49 39.03 9.97
C PHE A 455 25.57 38.50 10.94
N VAL A 456 26.86 38.72 10.67
CA VAL A 456 27.96 38.17 11.49
C VAL A 456 27.89 38.68 12.94
N GLY A 457 27.53 39.95 13.13
CA GLY A 457 27.36 40.54 14.47
C GLY A 457 26.16 40.04 15.28
N ASP A 458 25.23 39.29 14.66
CA ASP A 458 24.12 38.65 15.37
C ASP A 458 24.47 37.25 15.90
N LEU A 459 25.61 36.68 15.49
CA LEU A 459 25.95 35.29 15.78
C LEU A 459 26.61 35.12 17.14
N ALA A 460 26.26 34.03 17.83
CA ALA A 460 27.05 33.56 18.97
C ALA A 460 28.48 33.20 18.51
N PRO A 461 29.53 33.39 19.34
CA PRO A 461 30.92 33.14 18.94
C PRO A 461 31.21 31.75 18.38
N SER A 462 30.47 30.73 18.82
CA SER A 462 30.57 29.35 18.33
C SER A 462 29.92 29.08 16.96
N LEU A 463 29.16 30.04 16.43
CA LEU A 463 28.46 29.93 15.13
C LEU A 463 29.07 30.83 14.04
N VAL A 464 29.96 31.76 14.42
CA VAL A 464 30.71 32.62 13.48
C VAL A 464 31.52 31.74 12.53
N PRO A 465 31.47 31.94 11.20
CA PRO A 465 32.21 31.11 10.25
C PRO A 465 33.70 31.03 10.54
N SER A 466 34.23 29.80 10.48
CA SER A 466 35.64 29.52 10.76
C SER A 466 36.20 28.55 9.73
N PHE A 467 37.30 28.93 9.10
CA PHE A 467 37.98 28.15 8.07
C PHE A 467 39.45 27.94 8.44
N GLY A 468 39.97 26.75 8.17
CA GLY A 468 41.35 26.36 8.46
C GLY A 468 42.04 25.71 7.26
N THR A 469 43.03 24.87 7.54
CA THR A 469 43.90 24.22 6.54
C THR A 469 43.57 22.74 6.29
N ALA A 470 42.66 22.13 7.06
CA ALA A 470 42.26 20.73 6.90
C ALA A 470 41.31 20.59 5.70
N GLY A 471 41.91 20.40 4.53
CA GLY A 471 41.21 20.31 3.25
C GLY A 471 40.96 18.87 2.77
N ALA A 472 41.07 18.65 1.46
CA ALA A 472 40.66 17.41 0.81
C ALA A 472 41.28 16.13 1.40
N SER A 473 42.54 16.15 1.83
CA SER A 473 43.22 14.98 2.42
C SER A 473 42.61 14.52 3.75
N ALA A 474 41.90 15.41 4.46
CA ALA A 474 41.33 15.09 5.76
C ALA A 474 40.15 14.10 5.69
N VAL A 475 39.59 13.84 4.50
CA VAL A 475 38.58 12.79 4.29
C VAL A 475 39.09 11.38 4.60
N LEU A 476 40.41 11.16 4.57
CA LEU A 476 41.04 9.88 4.91
C LEU A 476 41.21 9.68 6.42
N THR A 477 40.80 10.65 7.25
CA THR A 477 40.90 10.56 8.71
C THR A 477 39.67 9.85 9.30
N PRO A 478 39.80 9.16 10.46
CA PRO A 478 38.68 8.45 11.07
C PRO A 478 37.39 9.26 11.30
N PRO A 479 37.44 10.57 11.67
CA PRO A 479 36.23 11.39 11.79
C PRO A 479 35.36 11.50 10.54
N ALA A 480 35.89 11.25 9.33
CA ALA A 480 35.08 11.22 8.11
C ALA A 480 33.98 10.14 8.13
N ALA A 481 34.14 9.10 8.98
CA ALA A 481 33.09 8.11 9.22
C ALA A 481 31.80 8.70 9.82
N ILE A 482 31.87 9.87 10.47
CA ILE A 482 30.68 10.58 10.97
C ILE A 482 29.79 11.00 9.79
N LEU A 483 30.36 11.60 8.74
CA LEU A 483 29.61 11.92 7.51
C LEU A 483 29.05 10.66 6.85
N LEU A 484 29.86 9.60 6.71
CA LEU A 484 29.41 8.33 6.09
C LEU A 484 28.17 7.78 6.79
N CYS A 485 28.16 7.76 8.12
CA CYS A 485 27.00 7.25 8.87
C CYS A 485 25.83 8.23 8.88
N MET A 486 26.05 9.55 8.89
CA MET A 486 24.96 10.52 8.69
C MET A 486 24.29 10.33 7.33
N LEU A 487 25.05 10.00 6.28
CA LEU A 487 24.51 9.66 4.96
C LEU A 487 23.70 8.36 4.98
N SER A 488 24.12 7.34 5.75
CA SER A 488 23.32 6.12 5.95
C SER A 488 21.95 6.38 6.58
N THR A 489 21.84 7.39 7.46
CA THR A 489 20.55 7.83 8.01
C THR A 489 19.79 8.74 7.04
N ALA A 490 20.48 9.60 6.28
CA ALA A 490 19.84 10.53 5.36
C ALA A 490 19.27 9.84 4.11
N TYR A 491 19.91 8.78 3.60
CA TYR A 491 19.39 7.95 2.49
C TYR A 491 18.43 6.84 2.93
N LEU A 492 17.97 6.86 4.17
CA LEU A 492 17.26 5.75 4.79
C LEU A 492 15.77 5.69 4.38
N ALA A 493 15.48 5.11 3.22
CA ALA A 493 14.11 4.88 2.75
C ALA A 493 13.79 3.40 2.40
N HIS A 494 14.76 2.49 2.54
CA HIS A 494 14.77 1.11 2.02
C HIS A 494 13.60 0.26 2.54
N TYR A 495 13.10 0.63 3.71
CA TYR A 495 11.94 0.03 4.36
C TYR A 495 10.64 0.12 3.56
N ASN A 496 10.54 1.08 2.64
CA ASN A 496 9.40 1.26 1.74
C ASN A 496 9.63 0.65 0.35
N ALA A 497 10.82 0.13 0.04
CA ALA A 497 11.14 -0.37 -1.30
C ALA A 497 10.15 -1.43 -1.85
N PRO A 498 9.68 -2.42 -1.07
CA PRO A 498 8.65 -3.36 -1.54
C PRO A 498 7.31 -2.69 -1.84
N LYS A 499 6.95 -1.65 -1.08
CA LYS A 499 5.72 -0.88 -1.25
C LYS A 499 5.78 -0.06 -2.55
N TYR A 500 6.84 0.71 -2.76
CA TYR A 500 7.08 1.43 -4.03
C TYR A 500 7.21 0.50 -5.23
N PHE A 501 7.71 -0.73 -5.06
CA PHE A 501 7.68 -1.71 -6.14
C PHE A 501 6.23 -2.13 -6.47
N ALA A 502 5.39 -2.37 -5.46
CA ALA A 502 4.00 -2.74 -5.67
C ALA A 502 3.17 -1.60 -6.30
N GLU A 503 3.30 -0.37 -5.79
CA GLU A 503 2.56 0.83 -6.23
C GLU A 503 2.96 1.32 -7.63
N LEU A 504 4.18 1.02 -8.08
CA LEU A 504 4.68 1.44 -9.40
C LEU A 504 3.88 0.80 -10.55
N ARG A 505 3.34 1.65 -11.43
CA ARG A 505 2.60 1.20 -12.60
C ARG A 505 3.41 0.30 -13.52
N ASN A 506 2.84 -0.85 -13.87
CA ASN A 506 3.48 -1.92 -14.64
C ASN A 506 4.83 -2.29 -14.01
N ASN A 507 4.82 -2.65 -12.72
CA ASN A 507 6.03 -2.90 -11.96
C ASN A 507 6.88 -4.01 -12.59
N THR A 508 8.07 -3.62 -13.00
CA THR A 508 9.09 -4.48 -13.56
C THR A 508 10.42 -4.01 -13.01
N ILE A 509 11.37 -4.92 -12.81
CA ILE A 509 12.69 -4.60 -12.24
C ILE A 509 13.37 -3.45 -13.02
N PRO A 510 13.35 -3.38 -14.37
CA PRO A 510 13.93 -2.24 -15.09
C PRO A 510 13.22 -0.90 -14.84
N ARG A 511 11.89 -0.87 -14.74
CA ARG A 511 11.13 0.37 -14.43
C ARG A 511 11.36 0.83 -12.99
N PHE A 512 11.41 -0.11 -12.05
CA PHE A 512 11.73 0.17 -10.65
C PHE A 512 13.16 0.68 -10.51
N ASN A 513 14.15 0.03 -11.12
CA ASN A 513 15.54 0.49 -11.11
C ASN A 513 15.68 1.88 -11.75
N LYS A 514 14.90 2.19 -12.80
CA LYS A 514 14.85 3.55 -13.39
C LYS A 514 14.28 4.58 -12.40
N MET A 515 13.18 4.25 -11.71
CA MET A 515 12.60 5.10 -10.67
C MET A 515 13.60 5.33 -9.52
N VAL A 516 14.19 4.27 -8.97
CA VAL A 516 15.21 4.36 -7.91
C VAL A 516 16.41 5.20 -8.35
N ALA A 517 16.95 4.98 -9.55
CA ALA A 517 18.08 5.75 -10.07
C ALA A 517 17.75 7.24 -10.21
N SER A 518 16.58 7.58 -10.77
CA SER A 518 16.11 8.97 -10.87
C SER A 518 15.95 9.63 -9.49
N SER A 519 15.33 8.93 -8.52
CA SER A 519 15.11 9.46 -7.17
C SER A 519 16.40 9.70 -6.41
N PHE A 520 17.32 8.73 -6.43
CA PHE A 520 18.60 8.87 -5.75
C PHE A 520 19.50 9.91 -6.43
N ALA A 521 19.44 10.10 -7.76
CA ALA A 521 20.13 11.18 -8.44
C ALA A 521 19.64 12.58 -8.00
N ILE A 522 18.33 12.76 -7.86
CA ILE A 522 17.73 14.01 -7.33
C ILE A 522 18.14 14.23 -5.87
N ALA A 523 18.08 13.18 -5.04
CA ALA A 523 18.48 13.26 -3.64
C ALA A 523 19.98 13.57 -3.45
N ILE A 524 20.87 12.91 -4.22
CA ILE A 524 22.31 13.21 -4.27
C ILE A 524 22.54 14.68 -4.63
N SER A 525 21.81 15.21 -5.61
CA SER A 525 21.92 16.62 -6.03
C SER A 525 21.54 17.59 -4.90
N PHE A 526 20.42 17.35 -4.21
CA PHE A 526 20.02 18.13 -3.03
C PHE A 526 21.04 18.03 -1.89
N PHE A 527 21.52 16.82 -1.59
CA PHE A 527 22.46 16.58 -0.50
C PHE A 527 23.80 17.25 -0.77
N ALA A 528 24.32 17.14 -1.98
CA ALA A 528 25.52 17.85 -2.42
C ALA A 528 25.35 19.37 -2.32
N ALA A 529 24.23 19.92 -2.79
CA ALA A 529 23.97 21.36 -2.75
C ALA A 529 23.89 21.91 -1.32
N VAL A 530 23.03 21.34 -0.46
CA VAL A 530 22.86 21.78 0.94
C VAL A 530 24.16 21.61 1.73
N THR A 531 24.85 20.48 1.57
CA THR A 531 26.14 20.23 2.25
C THR A 531 27.19 21.26 1.85
N SER A 532 27.36 21.48 0.55
CA SER A 532 28.35 22.42 0.02
C SER A 532 28.02 23.85 0.45
N LEU A 533 26.78 24.32 0.26
CA LEU A 533 26.38 25.68 0.60
C LEU A 533 26.48 25.96 2.11
N GLY A 534 26.07 25.01 2.95
CA GLY A 534 26.19 25.13 4.40
C GLY A 534 27.66 25.21 4.84
N PHE A 535 28.46 24.25 4.41
CA PHE A 535 29.87 24.19 4.82
C PHE A 535 30.71 25.32 4.21
N LEU A 536 30.47 25.74 2.96
CA LEU A 536 31.15 26.90 2.36
C LEU A 536 30.72 28.24 3.00
N THR A 537 29.60 28.28 3.73
CA THR A 537 29.16 29.49 4.45
C THR A 537 29.72 29.53 5.88
N PHE A 538 29.79 28.40 6.61
CA PHE A 538 30.15 28.38 8.04
C PHE A 538 31.42 27.61 8.40
N GLY A 539 31.95 26.77 7.51
CA GLY A 539 33.17 25.99 7.72
C GLY A 539 33.07 25.06 8.92
N ALA A 540 34.09 25.08 9.78
CA ALA A 540 34.16 24.30 11.01
C ALA A 540 33.01 24.59 12.00
N SER A 541 32.40 25.77 11.91
CA SER A 541 31.31 26.20 12.80
C SER A 541 29.94 25.65 12.38
N SER A 542 29.86 24.78 11.36
CA SER A 542 28.61 24.18 10.88
C SER A 542 27.92 23.37 11.98
N ASN A 543 26.73 23.81 12.42
CA ASN A 543 25.95 23.17 13.47
C ASN A 543 25.23 21.92 12.94
N GLY A 544 24.98 20.95 13.84
CA GLY A 544 24.24 19.72 13.55
C GLY A 544 22.83 19.93 12.97
N PHE A 545 22.26 21.14 13.09
CA PHE A 545 21.17 21.61 12.26
C PHE A 545 21.56 22.96 11.64
N ILE A 546 21.93 22.97 10.35
CA ILE A 546 22.58 24.14 9.71
C ILE A 546 21.75 25.43 9.76
N LEU A 547 20.41 25.33 9.85
CA LEU A 547 19.54 26.49 10.02
C LEU A 547 19.71 27.20 11.38
N ASN A 548 20.39 26.59 12.35
CA ASN A 548 20.79 27.27 13.60
C ASN A 548 21.98 28.23 13.41
N ASN A 549 22.79 28.09 12.35
CA ASN A 549 23.90 29.01 12.07
C ASN A 549 23.45 30.36 11.51
N TYR A 550 22.26 30.43 10.91
CA TYR A 550 21.73 31.66 10.34
C TYR A 550 21.11 32.53 11.44
N SER A 551 21.17 33.86 11.32
CA SER A 551 20.55 34.78 12.29
C SER A 551 19.03 34.56 12.40
N THR A 552 18.44 34.85 13.56
CA THR A 552 16.97 34.92 13.71
C THR A 552 16.39 36.13 12.97
N LYS A 553 17.20 37.17 12.74
CA LYS A 553 16.85 38.35 11.93
C LYS A 553 16.93 38.09 10.41
N ASP A 554 17.42 36.94 9.99
CA ASP A 554 17.48 36.55 8.58
C ASP A 554 16.13 36.01 8.10
N GLN A 555 15.36 36.85 7.41
CA GLN A 555 14.04 36.51 6.89
C GLN A 555 14.03 35.28 5.96
N LEU A 556 15.07 35.05 5.15
CA LEU A 556 15.13 33.88 4.26
C LEU A 556 15.37 32.59 5.07
N ALA A 557 16.23 32.66 6.09
CA ALA A 557 16.42 31.54 7.02
C ALA A 557 15.17 31.28 7.86
N THR A 558 14.44 32.33 8.27
CA THR A 558 13.18 32.19 9.02
C THR A 558 12.05 31.58 8.18
N ILE A 559 11.89 31.95 6.90
CA ILE A 559 10.95 31.27 6.00
C ILE A 559 11.38 29.80 5.80
N SER A 560 12.69 29.54 5.66
CA SER A 560 13.22 28.17 5.57
C SER A 560 12.90 27.33 6.81
N ARG A 561 13.04 27.91 8.01
CA ARG A 561 12.63 27.28 9.29
C ARG A 561 11.14 26.92 9.31
N ILE A 562 10.26 27.84 8.90
CA ILE A 562 8.82 27.56 8.83
C ILE A 562 8.53 26.40 7.86
N ALA A 563 9.11 26.43 6.66
CA ALA A 563 8.88 25.40 5.66
C ALA A 563 9.38 24.01 6.11
N VAL A 564 10.56 23.96 6.75
CA VAL A 564 11.12 22.73 7.33
C VAL A 564 10.28 22.23 8.51
N ALA A 565 9.83 23.12 9.42
CA ALA A 565 8.95 22.73 10.53
C ALA A 565 7.65 22.09 10.03
N VAL A 566 6.97 22.73 9.08
CA VAL A 566 5.71 22.23 8.50
C VAL A 566 5.94 20.89 7.81
N SER A 567 7.02 20.74 7.04
CA SER A 567 7.39 19.46 6.42
C SER A 567 7.54 18.33 7.43
N ILE A 568 8.17 18.59 8.58
CA ILE A 568 8.45 17.56 9.58
C ILE A 568 7.20 17.23 10.39
N VAL A 569 6.37 18.23 10.75
CA VAL A 569 5.09 18.01 11.46
C VAL A 569 4.22 16.98 10.73
N PHE A 570 4.10 17.09 9.41
CA PHE A 570 3.29 16.16 8.62
C PHE A 570 4.01 14.84 8.24
N SER A 571 5.33 14.77 8.40
CA SER A 571 6.11 13.56 8.13
C SER A 571 6.29 12.68 9.38
N TYR A 572 6.26 13.28 10.58
CA TYR A 572 6.46 12.60 11.86
C TYR A 572 5.47 11.44 12.12
N PRO A 573 4.14 11.58 11.90
CA PRO A 573 3.20 10.49 12.13
C PRO A 573 3.47 9.25 11.26
N LEU A 574 3.92 9.47 10.01
CA LEU A 574 4.23 8.41 9.05
C LEU A 574 5.38 7.52 9.56
N THR A 575 6.45 8.15 10.06
CA THR A 575 7.56 7.43 10.68
C THR A 575 7.20 6.86 12.06
N PHE A 576 6.31 7.53 12.80
CA PHE A 576 5.90 7.12 14.15
C PHE A 576 5.10 5.81 14.13
N VAL A 577 4.12 5.70 13.22
CA VAL A 577 3.36 4.45 13.01
C VAL A 577 4.31 3.30 12.64
N GLY A 578 5.37 3.55 11.87
CA GLY A 578 6.40 2.55 11.57
C GLY A 578 7.09 1.96 12.81
N ILE A 579 7.38 2.76 13.85
CA ILE A 579 7.90 2.24 15.13
C ILE A 579 6.83 1.43 15.86
N ARG A 580 5.61 1.97 15.95
CA ARG A 580 4.51 1.35 16.70
C ARG A 580 4.19 -0.05 16.18
N GLU A 581 3.97 -0.18 14.88
CA GLU A 581 3.69 -1.48 14.26
C GLU A 581 4.92 -2.39 14.35
N GLY A 582 6.14 -1.87 14.18
CA GLY A 582 7.38 -2.65 14.35
C GLY A 582 7.55 -3.24 15.77
N ILE A 583 7.12 -2.52 16.81
CA ILE A 583 7.12 -3.04 18.20
C ILE A 583 6.03 -4.10 18.39
N MET A 584 4.83 -3.90 17.83
CA MET A 584 3.76 -4.91 17.88
C MET A 584 4.13 -6.19 17.13
N ASP A 585 4.78 -6.06 15.96
CA ASP A 585 5.29 -7.16 15.15
C ASP A 585 6.36 -7.96 15.92
N LEU A 586 7.34 -7.26 16.51
CA LEU A 586 8.41 -7.89 17.31
C LEU A 586 7.86 -8.60 18.57
N ALA A 587 6.85 -8.01 19.21
CA ALA A 587 6.14 -8.60 20.35
C ALA A 587 5.08 -9.65 19.95
N LYS A 588 4.94 -9.96 18.65
CA LYS A 588 3.96 -10.92 18.08
C LYS A 588 2.52 -10.66 18.55
N VAL A 589 2.11 -9.39 18.67
CA VAL A 589 0.77 -9.02 19.14
C VAL A 589 -0.28 -9.44 18.10
N PRO A 590 -1.27 -10.30 18.46
CA PRO A 590 -2.35 -10.71 17.56
C PRO A 590 -3.17 -9.52 17.08
N ALA A 591 -3.62 -9.53 15.82
CA ALA A 591 -4.33 -8.42 15.18
C ALA A 591 -5.51 -7.90 16.01
N GLU A 592 -6.33 -8.81 16.55
CA GLU A 592 -7.46 -8.55 17.45
C GLU A 592 -7.11 -7.63 18.64
N LYS A 593 -5.89 -7.74 19.17
CA LYS A 593 -5.42 -6.98 20.34
C LYS A 593 -4.70 -5.68 19.98
N ARG A 594 -4.31 -5.49 18.71
CA ARG A 594 -3.59 -4.29 18.26
C ARG A 594 -4.42 -3.02 18.42
N ASN A 595 -5.72 -3.07 18.13
CA ASN A 595 -6.62 -1.92 18.25
C ASN A 595 -6.68 -1.37 19.70
N GLY A 596 -6.73 -2.25 20.70
CA GLY A 596 -6.70 -1.86 22.11
C GLY A 596 -5.32 -1.37 22.59
N LEU A 597 -4.24 -1.95 22.05
CA LEU A 597 -2.86 -1.63 22.46
C LEU A 597 -2.27 -0.40 21.74
N SER A 598 -2.82 0.00 20.59
CA SER A 598 -2.27 1.06 19.73
C SER A 598 -2.13 2.41 20.42
N ASN A 599 -3.16 2.87 21.13
CA ASN A 599 -3.15 4.15 21.84
C ASN A 599 -2.17 4.16 23.04
N PRO A 600 -2.19 3.21 24.00
CA PRO A 600 -1.24 3.20 25.11
C PRO A 600 0.20 2.97 24.63
N LEU A 601 0.43 2.16 23.59
CA LEU A 601 1.77 1.99 23.01
C LEU A 601 2.25 3.27 22.33
N SER A 602 1.37 4.00 21.62
CA SER A 602 1.69 5.33 21.07
C SER A 602 2.11 6.30 22.17
N LEU A 603 1.37 6.37 23.28
CA LEU A 603 1.73 7.22 24.42
C LEU A 603 3.10 6.85 25.03
N ALA A 604 3.37 5.56 25.19
CA ALA A 604 4.65 5.08 25.72
C ALA A 604 5.84 5.39 24.79
N ILE A 605 5.70 5.17 23.47
CA ILE A 605 6.73 5.50 22.48
C ILE A 605 6.98 7.01 22.45
N LEU A 606 5.93 7.82 22.44
CA LEU A 606 6.05 9.28 22.38
C LEU A 606 6.71 9.85 23.64
N ALA A 607 6.38 9.32 24.82
CA ALA A 607 7.04 9.67 26.07
C ALA A 607 8.53 9.28 26.06
N ALA A 608 8.88 8.08 25.58
CA ALA A 608 10.27 7.62 25.49
C ALA A 608 11.11 8.44 24.49
N VAL A 609 10.58 8.73 23.30
CA VAL A 609 11.24 9.58 22.29
C VAL A 609 11.42 11.01 22.82
N THR A 610 10.41 11.56 23.50
CA THR A 610 10.50 12.88 24.14
C THR A 610 11.57 12.89 25.24
N GLY A 611 11.59 11.87 26.11
CA GLY A 611 12.60 11.71 27.16
C GLY A 611 14.03 11.65 26.62
N ALA A 612 14.26 10.89 25.55
CA ALA A 612 15.55 10.83 24.87
C ALA A 612 15.94 12.16 24.21
N ALA A 613 15.00 12.87 23.59
CA ALA A 613 15.24 14.18 22.98
C ALA A 613 15.49 15.32 24.00
N LEU A 614 15.14 15.13 25.29
CA LEU A 614 15.50 16.07 26.37
C LEU A 614 16.96 15.94 26.80
N THR A 615 17.49 14.70 26.85
CA THR A 615 18.86 14.44 27.29
C THR A 615 19.87 14.62 26.15
N ILE A 616 19.51 14.20 24.93
CA ILE A 616 20.40 14.23 23.77
C ILE A 616 20.23 15.57 23.03
N LYS A 617 21.31 16.35 23.00
CA LYS A 617 21.33 17.73 22.48
C LYS A 617 21.97 17.86 21.09
N ASP A 618 22.88 16.97 20.71
CA ASP A 618 23.48 16.99 19.37
C ASP A 618 22.72 16.07 18.40
N LEU A 619 22.26 16.68 17.31
CA LEU A 619 21.59 15.99 16.21
C LEU A 619 22.59 15.20 15.34
N SER A 620 23.84 15.66 15.24
CA SER A 620 24.90 14.99 14.47
C SER A 620 25.22 13.63 15.07
N PHE A 621 25.32 13.55 16.41
CA PHE A 621 25.41 12.31 17.16
C PHE A 621 24.25 11.37 16.85
N ILE A 622 22.98 11.82 16.91
CA ILE A 622 21.82 10.95 16.62
C ILE A 622 21.85 10.40 15.19
N LEU A 623 22.15 11.24 14.20
CA LEU A 623 22.18 10.81 12.80
C LEU A 623 23.38 9.91 12.49
N SER A 624 24.55 10.19 13.07
CA SER A 624 25.74 9.34 12.89
C SER A 624 25.66 8.03 13.68
N PHE A 625 25.18 8.03 14.92
CA PHE A 625 25.02 6.82 15.74
C PHE A 625 23.87 5.94 15.23
N GLY A 626 22.71 6.53 14.90
CA GLY A 626 21.59 5.82 14.28
C GLY A 626 21.96 5.23 12.91
N GLY A 627 22.82 5.94 12.17
CA GLY A 627 23.34 5.51 10.87
C GLY A 627 24.39 4.40 10.97
N ALA A 628 25.30 4.49 11.94
CA ALA A 628 26.29 3.47 12.22
C ALA A 628 25.64 2.16 12.72
N THR A 629 24.55 2.25 13.46
CA THR A 629 23.83 1.10 14.00
C THR A 629 22.81 0.55 12.99
N LEU A 630 21.55 0.97 13.10
CA LEU A 630 20.44 0.42 12.29
C LEU A 630 20.50 0.88 10.83
N GLY A 631 20.96 2.10 10.55
CA GLY A 631 21.07 2.62 9.18
C GLY A 631 21.90 1.72 8.29
N ASN A 632 23.16 1.48 8.62
CA ASN A 632 24.05 0.58 7.89
C ASN A 632 23.52 -0.86 7.83
N ALA A 633 22.89 -1.35 8.90
CA ALA A 633 22.32 -2.69 8.90
C ALA A 633 21.25 -2.85 7.79
N ILE A 634 20.39 -1.84 7.64
CA ILE A 634 19.25 -1.85 6.72
C ILE A 634 19.65 -1.39 5.31
N VAL A 635 20.64 -0.50 5.19
CA VAL A 635 21.13 0.02 3.91
C VAL A 635 22.18 -0.90 3.28
N PHE A 636 23.02 -1.60 4.04
CA PHE A 636 24.17 -2.36 3.46
C PHE A 636 24.25 -3.84 3.86
N LEU A 637 23.74 -4.24 5.03
CA LEU A 637 23.90 -5.64 5.49
C LEU A 637 22.73 -6.53 5.06
N PHE A 638 21.51 -6.22 5.51
CA PHE A 638 20.32 -7.02 5.21
C PHE A 638 20.05 -7.15 3.70
N PRO A 639 20.14 -6.08 2.88
CA PRO A 639 19.85 -6.20 1.46
C PRO A 639 20.80 -7.17 0.73
N VAL A 640 22.08 -7.16 1.10
CA VAL A 640 23.09 -8.09 0.56
C VAL A 640 22.86 -9.52 1.03
N ILE A 641 22.53 -9.73 2.31
CA ILE A 641 22.18 -11.05 2.86
C ILE A 641 20.96 -11.63 2.11
N MET A 642 19.90 -10.83 1.95
CA MET A 642 18.65 -11.24 1.31
C MET A 642 18.88 -11.57 -0.17
N PHE A 643 19.62 -10.73 -0.90
CA PHE A 643 19.97 -10.96 -2.30
C PHE A 643 20.78 -12.25 -2.49
N ASN A 644 21.87 -12.43 -1.73
CA ASN A 644 22.69 -13.66 -1.80
C ASN A 644 21.88 -14.91 -1.45
N SER A 645 21.01 -14.83 -0.43
CA SER A 645 20.15 -15.94 -0.02
C SER A 645 19.10 -16.29 -1.08
N ALA A 646 18.52 -15.29 -1.74
CA ALA A 646 17.58 -15.47 -2.83
C ALA A 646 18.24 -16.09 -4.07
N VAL A 647 19.39 -15.57 -4.51
CA VAL A 647 20.15 -16.12 -5.65
C VAL A 647 20.48 -17.61 -5.42
N LYS A 648 20.95 -17.96 -4.22
CA LYS A 648 21.23 -19.36 -3.83
C LYS A 648 19.96 -20.22 -3.76
N LYS A 649 18.87 -19.72 -3.18
CA LYS A 649 17.60 -20.47 -3.01
C LYS A 649 16.90 -20.75 -4.35
N PHE A 650 16.98 -19.81 -5.31
CA PHE A 650 16.30 -19.90 -6.60
C PHE A 650 17.22 -20.32 -7.77
N GLY A 651 18.47 -20.69 -7.50
CA GLY A 651 19.38 -21.28 -8.51
C GLY A 651 19.78 -20.35 -9.66
N LYS A 652 19.76 -19.04 -9.45
CA LYS A 652 19.96 -18.03 -10.51
C LYS A 652 21.44 -17.79 -10.84
N LYS A 653 22.01 -18.68 -11.66
CA LYS A 653 23.41 -18.63 -12.10
C LYS A 653 23.81 -17.33 -12.80
N ASP A 654 22.86 -16.67 -13.45
CA ASP A 654 23.01 -15.34 -14.06
C ASP A 654 23.38 -14.25 -13.05
N LEU A 655 22.93 -14.37 -11.80
CA LEU A 655 23.13 -13.38 -10.74
C LEU A 655 24.25 -13.74 -9.73
N GLU A 656 24.90 -14.90 -9.86
CA GLU A 656 25.95 -15.34 -8.91
C GLU A 656 27.16 -14.40 -8.87
N LYS A 657 27.50 -13.75 -9.99
CA LYS A 657 28.58 -12.76 -10.07
C LYS A 657 28.22 -11.48 -9.31
N GLU A 658 27.01 -10.96 -9.47
CA GLU A 658 26.52 -9.80 -8.73
C GLU A 658 26.37 -10.11 -7.23
N ALA A 659 25.82 -11.29 -6.89
CA ALA A 659 25.73 -11.75 -5.51
C ALA A 659 27.11 -11.80 -4.85
N THR A 660 28.13 -12.30 -5.56
CA THR A 660 29.51 -12.31 -5.07
C THR A 660 30.10 -10.90 -4.94
N ALA A 661 29.89 -10.01 -5.90
CA ALA A 661 30.37 -8.63 -5.85
C ALA A 661 29.73 -7.82 -4.69
N SER A 662 28.43 -8.02 -4.44
CA SER A 662 27.69 -7.33 -3.36
C SER A 662 28.24 -7.62 -1.95
N LYS A 663 29.00 -8.70 -1.75
CA LYS A 663 29.69 -8.99 -0.48
C LYS A 663 30.70 -7.89 -0.10
N GLY A 664 31.27 -7.17 -1.08
CA GLY A 664 32.10 -5.99 -0.80
C GLY A 664 31.33 -4.87 -0.09
N ILE A 665 30.05 -4.68 -0.47
CA ILE A 665 29.15 -3.69 0.16
C ILE A 665 28.82 -4.12 1.60
N PHE A 666 28.61 -5.42 1.84
CA PHE A 666 28.41 -5.96 3.19
C PHE A 666 29.62 -5.67 4.11
N VAL A 667 30.85 -5.95 3.64
CA VAL A 667 32.08 -5.68 4.41
C VAL A 667 32.25 -4.18 4.65
N ALA A 668 32.02 -3.33 3.64
CA ALA A 668 32.04 -1.88 3.81
C ALA A 668 31.01 -1.40 4.85
N GLY A 669 29.79 -1.92 4.82
CA GLY A 669 28.74 -1.64 5.81
C GLY A 669 29.15 -1.99 7.23
N VAL A 670 29.73 -3.17 7.45
CA VAL A 670 30.23 -3.60 8.77
C VAL A 670 31.36 -2.68 9.27
N LEU A 671 32.31 -2.32 8.40
CA LEU A 671 33.39 -1.40 8.76
C LEU A 671 32.86 0.00 9.10
N MET A 672 31.94 0.54 8.29
CA MET A 672 31.28 1.81 8.59
C MET A 672 30.51 1.76 9.91
N SER A 673 29.87 0.63 10.26
CA SER A 673 29.18 0.47 11.54
C SER A 673 30.13 0.54 12.73
N VAL A 674 31.22 -0.24 12.70
CA VAL A 674 32.19 -0.31 13.82
C VAL A 674 32.95 1.00 13.98
N ILE A 675 33.44 1.57 12.88
CA ILE A 675 34.22 2.82 12.91
C ILE A 675 33.29 4.01 13.22
N GLY A 676 32.15 4.10 12.55
CA GLY A 676 31.18 5.18 12.72
C GLY A 676 30.60 5.25 14.13
N ALA A 677 30.20 4.12 14.72
CA ALA A 677 29.68 4.10 16.09
C ALA A 677 30.76 4.54 17.10
N LYS A 678 32.02 4.12 16.90
CA LYS A 678 33.15 4.54 17.72
C LYS A 678 33.46 6.03 17.61
N GLN A 679 33.33 6.64 16.42
CA GLN A 679 33.53 8.09 16.26
C GLN A 679 32.34 8.89 16.79
N ALA A 680 31.11 8.45 16.56
CA ALA A 680 29.92 9.10 17.12
C ALA A 680 29.96 9.12 18.65
N LEU A 681 30.27 8.00 19.30
CA LEU A 681 30.44 7.90 20.75
C LEU A 681 31.63 8.70 21.31
N LYS A 682 32.60 9.09 20.46
CA LYS A 682 33.72 9.96 20.84
C LYS A 682 33.40 11.46 20.65
N ALA A 683 32.38 11.77 19.84
CA ALA A 683 31.91 13.13 19.59
C ALA A 683 30.78 13.57 20.55
N LEU A 684 30.17 12.62 21.27
CA LEU A 684 29.25 12.83 22.39
C LEU A 684 30.00 13.21 23.67
#